data_AF-A0A667XGK8-F1
#
_entry.id   AF-A0A667XGK8-F1
#
_cell.length_a   1.000
_cell.length_b   1.000
_cell.length_c   1.000
_cell.angle_alpha   90.00
_cell.angle_beta   90.00
_cell.angle_gamma   90.00
#
_symmetry.space_group_name_H-M   'P 1'
#
loop_
_entity.id
_entity.type
_entity.pdbx_description
1 polymer ?
#
loop_
_entity_poly.entity_id
_entity_poly.type
_entity_poly.pdbx_seq_one_letter_code
_entity_poly.pdbx_strand_id
1 'polypeptide(L)'
;MPGGQQPPKHYGITSAISHAPPREIDHQYTKKLSDAMKPFGVFEDEDELNHRLAVLGKLNNFVKEWIAEISESKNLPPSAISNVGGKIFTFGSYRLGVHTKGADIDALCVAPRHVERTDFFQSFFEKLKQHEEIKDLRAVEDAFVPVIKFKFDGIEIDLLFARLALQAIPDNLDLRGDSILRNLDIRCIRSLNGCRVTDEILYLVPNKENFRLTLRAIKLWAKRRGIYSNMLGFLGGVSWAMLVARTCQLYPNAVAATLVHKFFLVFSKWEWPNPVLLKQPEDSNLNLPVWDPRVNPSDRYHLMPIITPAYPQQNSTYNVSTSTRTIMSEEFKYGLSVTDEILQGKAEWSKLFEPPNFFQKYKHYIVLTASASTEENHLEWIGLVESKIRVLVGNLERNEYITLAHVNPQSFPGSKENRNENDFVSMWFIGIIFKKVENAESVNIDLTYDIQSFTDTVYRQANNINMLKDGMKIEATHVKKKQLHQYLPPELVQKKKRSIAELNRSSNGGSSKRISLDSSHLDSSRDTDSGTPFSSPTPTSKPSKPASDTDDRTPLFFSGCPLLTPEPPSGNIKPNATSSPKEEPSPNGLEGPVNGTPAKRPHSPTQEDLAKRHKETDVGRLFATRNPGSHNEIIRSAWMESITVSYFLQRLPSMELPDASSPLPASNSCRVVKNSIKLALNRHK
;
A
#
# COMPACT_ATOMS: atom_id res chain seq x y z
N MET A 1 27.78 -39.89 -16.84
CA MET A 1 27.01 -39.26 -15.74
C MET A 1 25.82 -38.54 -16.33
N PRO A 2 24.57 -38.80 -15.89
CA PRO A 2 23.45 -37.89 -16.12
C PRO A 2 23.73 -36.56 -15.42
N GLY A 3 23.39 -35.43 -16.05
CA GLY A 3 23.56 -34.11 -15.44
C GLY A 3 22.68 -33.96 -14.20
N GLY A 4 23.24 -33.49 -13.09
CA GLY A 4 22.50 -33.23 -11.86
C GLY A 4 21.47 -32.11 -12.09
N GLN A 5 20.19 -32.48 -12.16
CA GLN A 5 19.10 -31.50 -12.15
C GLN A 5 19.17 -30.73 -10.83
N GLN A 6 19.22 -29.40 -10.89
CA GLN A 6 19.02 -28.57 -9.69
C GLN A 6 17.65 -28.92 -9.08
N PRO A 7 17.54 -29.02 -7.74
CA PRO A 7 16.27 -29.34 -7.10
C PRO A 7 15.21 -28.32 -7.53
N PRO A 8 13.99 -28.77 -7.90
CA PRO A 8 12.98 -27.89 -8.49
C PRO A 8 12.65 -26.74 -7.52
N LYS A 9 12.83 -25.50 -7.98
CA LYS A 9 12.72 -24.31 -7.14
C LYS A 9 11.31 -24.22 -6.54
N HIS A 10 11.21 -24.52 -5.25
CA HIS A 10 9.97 -24.44 -4.49
C HIS A 10 9.62 -22.97 -4.19
N TYR A 11 8.34 -22.65 -4.23
CA TYR A 11 7.82 -21.29 -3.99
C TYR A 11 6.75 -21.33 -2.90
N GLY A 12 6.89 -20.48 -1.88
CA GLY A 12 5.95 -20.41 -0.76
C GLY A 12 6.21 -21.40 0.38
N ILE A 13 5.42 -21.25 1.45
CA ILE A 13 5.50 -22.05 2.69
C ILE A 13 4.81 -23.43 2.62
N THR A 14 4.13 -23.73 1.52
CA THR A 14 3.46 -25.03 1.28
C THR A 14 3.71 -25.44 -0.16
N SER A 15 3.59 -26.74 -0.44
CA SER A 15 3.48 -27.25 -1.81
C SER A 15 2.34 -26.58 -2.59
N ALA A 16 2.44 -26.58 -3.91
CA ALA A 16 1.40 -26.10 -4.79
C ALA A 16 0.15 -27.01 -4.75
N ILE A 17 -1.02 -26.43 -5.00
CA ILE A 17 -2.30 -27.18 -5.10
C ILE A 17 -2.38 -27.89 -6.46
N SER A 18 -1.81 -27.31 -7.52
CA SER A 18 -1.73 -27.98 -8.82
C SER A 18 -0.57 -27.47 -9.68
N HIS A 19 0.15 -28.42 -10.29
CA HIS A 19 1.13 -28.17 -11.34
C HIS A 19 0.55 -28.34 -12.76
N ALA A 20 -0.77 -28.46 -12.92
CA ALA A 20 -1.39 -28.64 -14.22
C ALA A 20 -1.03 -27.47 -15.18
N PRO A 21 -0.60 -27.76 -16.42
CA PRO A 21 -0.39 -26.73 -17.43
C PRO A 21 -1.72 -26.13 -17.90
N PRO A 22 -1.70 -24.92 -18.50
CA PRO A 22 -2.88 -24.34 -19.12
C PRO A 22 -3.30 -25.16 -20.35
N ARG A 23 -4.58 -25.14 -20.67
CA ARG A 23 -5.11 -25.62 -21.96
C ARG A 23 -5.31 -24.41 -22.88
N GLU A 24 -5.45 -24.67 -24.17
CA GLU A 24 -5.69 -23.63 -25.19
C GLU A 24 -6.88 -22.71 -24.83
N ILE A 25 -7.98 -23.26 -24.31
CA ILE A 25 -9.13 -22.46 -23.84
C ILE A 25 -8.79 -21.50 -22.68
N ASP A 26 -7.83 -21.85 -21.82
CA ASP A 26 -7.39 -21.00 -20.70
C ASP A 26 -6.53 -19.82 -21.21
N HIS A 27 -5.79 -20.00 -22.31
CA HIS A 27 -5.13 -18.92 -23.04
C HIS A 27 -6.15 -18.00 -23.73
N GLN A 28 -7.20 -18.56 -24.35
CA GLN A 28 -8.28 -17.77 -24.98
C GLN A 28 -9.03 -16.91 -23.96
N TYR A 29 -9.37 -17.45 -22.78
CA TYR A 29 -9.92 -16.65 -21.68
C TYR A 29 -8.93 -15.61 -21.15
N THR A 30 -7.63 -15.86 -21.18
CA THR A 30 -6.58 -14.89 -20.78
C THR A 30 -6.45 -13.73 -21.78
N LYS A 31 -6.62 -14.01 -23.08
CA LYS A 31 -6.74 -12.95 -24.11
C LYS A 31 -7.99 -12.11 -23.88
N LYS A 32 -9.16 -12.74 -23.73
CA LYS A 32 -10.42 -12.04 -23.39
C LYS A 32 -10.32 -11.18 -22.13
N LEU A 33 -9.62 -11.65 -21.09
CA LEU A 33 -9.38 -10.89 -19.85
C LEU A 33 -8.58 -9.61 -20.16
N SER A 34 -7.51 -9.74 -20.93
CA SER A 34 -6.67 -8.60 -21.35
C SER A 34 -7.46 -7.60 -22.19
N ASP A 35 -8.25 -8.07 -23.15
CA ASP A 35 -9.07 -7.21 -24.01
C ASP A 35 -10.20 -6.51 -23.23
N ALA A 36 -10.83 -7.18 -22.26
CA ALA A 36 -11.83 -6.58 -21.37
C ALA A 36 -11.25 -5.52 -20.40
N MET A 37 -9.94 -5.54 -20.17
CA MET A 37 -9.25 -4.59 -19.29
C MET A 37 -8.78 -3.31 -20.01
N LYS A 38 -8.48 -3.37 -21.32
CA LYS A 38 -8.00 -2.22 -22.11
C LYS A 38 -8.85 -0.94 -21.96
N PRO A 39 -10.20 -0.98 -21.97
CA PRO A 39 -11.02 0.23 -21.83
C PRO A 39 -10.90 0.96 -20.48
N PHE A 40 -10.23 0.35 -19.49
CA PHE A 40 -10.02 0.92 -18.15
C PHE A 40 -8.63 1.54 -17.96
N GLY A 41 -7.82 1.73 -19.03
CA GLY A 41 -6.51 2.39 -18.92
C GLY A 41 -5.48 1.67 -18.04
N VAL A 42 -5.72 0.38 -17.73
CA VAL A 42 -4.85 -0.44 -16.85
C VAL A 42 -3.63 -1.02 -17.58
N PHE A 43 -3.31 -0.50 -18.75
CA PHE A 43 -2.06 -0.68 -19.48
C PHE A 43 -1.58 0.72 -19.88
N GLU A 44 -0.29 0.97 -19.71
CA GLU A 44 0.39 2.20 -20.10
C GLU A 44 1.06 1.99 -21.46
N ASP A 45 1.16 3.03 -22.29
CA ASP A 45 1.72 2.91 -23.64
C ASP A 45 3.25 3.01 -23.61
N GLU A 46 3.92 2.53 -24.66
CA GLU A 46 5.39 2.46 -24.70
C GLU A 46 6.04 3.86 -24.60
N ASP A 47 5.43 4.89 -25.19
CA ASP A 47 5.90 6.28 -25.10
C ASP A 47 5.84 6.83 -23.67
N GLU A 48 4.75 6.56 -22.94
CA GLU A 48 4.60 6.95 -21.52
C GLU A 48 5.63 6.21 -20.64
N LEU A 49 5.87 4.92 -20.91
CA LEU A 49 6.88 4.13 -20.21
C LEU A 49 8.30 4.65 -20.47
N ASN A 50 8.62 5.00 -21.72
CA ASN A 50 9.91 5.60 -22.10
C ASN A 50 10.11 6.96 -21.44
N HIS A 51 9.05 7.79 -21.35
CA HIS A 51 9.08 9.08 -20.64
C HIS A 51 9.41 8.90 -19.16
N ARG A 52 8.76 7.95 -18.46
CA ARG A 52 9.09 7.60 -17.07
C ARG A 52 10.54 7.16 -16.88
N LEU A 53 11.10 6.40 -17.83
CA LEU A 53 12.50 5.97 -17.79
C LEU A 53 13.46 7.16 -17.96
N ALA A 54 13.14 8.10 -18.85
CA ALA A 54 13.93 9.33 -19.04
C ALA A 54 13.92 10.22 -17.77
N VAL A 55 12.76 10.42 -17.17
CA VAL A 55 12.59 11.20 -15.91
C VAL A 55 13.33 10.54 -14.75
N LEU A 56 13.27 9.22 -14.61
CA LEU A 56 14.06 8.48 -13.61
C LEU A 56 15.58 8.60 -13.86
N GLY A 57 16.01 8.65 -15.12
CA GLY A 57 17.39 8.93 -15.51
C GLY A 57 17.84 10.32 -15.04
N LYS A 58 17.08 11.39 -15.37
CA LYS A 58 17.34 12.76 -14.90
C LYS A 58 17.44 12.82 -13.37
N LEU A 59 16.45 12.26 -12.67
CA LEU A 59 16.38 12.33 -11.21
C LEU A 59 17.53 11.58 -10.52
N ASN A 60 17.95 10.43 -11.07
CA ASN A 60 19.09 9.68 -10.54
C ASN A 60 20.42 10.45 -10.72
N ASN A 61 20.56 11.24 -11.78
CA ASN A 61 21.71 12.13 -11.95
C ASN A 61 21.69 13.27 -10.92
N PHE A 62 20.54 13.94 -10.71
CA PHE A 62 20.40 14.96 -9.67
C PHE A 62 20.79 14.43 -8.27
N VAL A 63 20.44 13.17 -7.96
CA VAL A 63 20.86 12.50 -6.71
C VAL A 63 22.37 12.25 -6.66
N LYS A 64 23.01 11.80 -7.75
CA LYS A 64 24.47 11.60 -7.79
C LYS A 64 25.24 12.92 -7.68
N GLU A 65 24.79 13.97 -8.36
CA GLU A 65 25.33 15.34 -8.24
C GLU A 65 25.24 15.85 -6.79
N TRP A 66 24.04 15.83 -6.21
CA TRP A 66 23.80 16.29 -4.85
C TRP A 66 24.64 15.53 -3.80
N ILE A 67 24.79 14.22 -3.93
CA ILE A 67 25.64 13.44 -3.02
C ILE A 67 27.12 13.82 -3.20
N ALA A 68 27.57 14.21 -4.39
CA ALA A 68 28.92 14.76 -4.59
C ALA A 68 29.07 16.16 -3.97
N GLU A 69 28.11 17.07 -4.15
CA GLU A 69 28.04 18.40 -3.51
C GLU A 69 28.10 18.32 -1.97
N ILE A 70 27.37 17.37 -1.38
CA ILE A 70 27.39 17.11 0.07
C ILE A 70 28.69 16.41 0.52
N SER A 71 29.38 15.70 -0.37
CA SER A 71 30.70 15.12 -0.08
C SER A 71 31.81 16.19 -0.09
N GLU A 72 31.75 17.14 -1.02
CA GLU A 72 32.69 18.26 -1.12
C GLU A 72 32.54 19.23 0.05
N SER A 73 31.30 19.64 0.38
CA SER A 73 31.01 20.54 1.50
C SER A 73 31.30 19.92 2.89
N LYS A 74 31.43 18.59 2.98
CA LYS A 74 31.92 17.86 4.17
C LYS A 74 33.40 17.47 4.07
N ASN A 75 34.13 18.08 3.13
CA ASN A 75 35.57 17.99 2.91
C ASN A 75 36.12 16.55 2.72
N LEU A 76 35.35 15.68 2.05
CA LEU A 76 35.87 14.36 1.66
C LEU A 76 36.98 14.50 0.61
N PRO A 77 37.98 13.59 0.56
CA PRO A 77 39.01 13.61 -0.47
C PRO A 77 38.41 13.49 -1.89
N PRO A 78 38.96 14.15 -2.93
CA PRO A 78 38.45 14.04 -4.31
C PRO A 78 38.37 12.61 -4.86
N SER A 79 39.25 11.72 -4.40
CA SER A 79 39.22 10.28 -4.72
C SER A 79 38.07 9.52 -4.05
N ALA A 80 37.53 10.02 -2.94
CA ALA A 80 36.29 9.53 -2.33
C ALA A 80 35.05 10.14 -3.01
N ILE A 81 35.07 11.45 -3.31
CA ILE A 81 33.97 12.15 -4.01
C ILE A 81 33.69 11.50 -5.37
N SER A 82 34.72 11.23 -6.17
CA SER A 82 34.57 10.58 -7.48
C SER A 82 34.01 9.15 -7.43
N ASN A 83 34.04 8.49 -6.27
CA ASN A 83 33.58 7.11 -6.07
C ASN A 83 32.38 7.00 -5.12
N VAL A 84 31.83 8.13 -4.63
CA VAL A 84 30.79 8.13 -3.58
C VAL A 84 29.48 7.48 -4.03
N GLY A 85 29.17 7.58 -5.32
CA GLY A 85 27.96 7.04 -5.91
C GLY A 85 26.70 7.74 -5.41
N GLY A 86 25.67 6.94 -5.14
CA GLY A 86 24.31 7.40 -4.87
C GLY A 86 23.36 6.86 -5.93
N LYS A 87 22.14 6.45 -5.54
CA LYS A 87 21.26 5.71 -6.45
C LYS A 87 19.78 5.83 -6.07
N ILE A 88 18.93 5.89 -7.08
CA ILE A 88 17.48 5.75 -6.91
C ILE A 88 17.05 4.30 -7.16
N PHE A 89 16.17 3.80 -6.29
CA PHE A 89 15.48 2.52 -6.45
C PHE A 89 13.98 2.78 -6.52
N THR A 90 13.31 2.28 -7.55
CA THR A 90 11.84 2.31 -7.61
C THR A 90 11.24 1.14 -6.84
N PHE A 91 10.06 1.34 -6.28
CA PHE A 91 9.29 0.29 -5.62
C PHE A 91 7.80 0.33 -6.04
N GLY A 92 6.94 -0.35 -5.28
CA GLY A 92 5.49 -0.24 -5.42
C GLY A 92 4.96 -0.59 -6.81
N SER A 93 3.94 0.14 -7.27
CA SER A 93 3.16 -0.32 -8.43
C SER A 93 3.94 -0.26 -9.77
N TYR A 94 4.81 0.74 -9.92
CA TYR A 94 5.68 0.91 -11.08
C TYR A 94 6.75 -0.19 -11.15
N ARG A 95 7.48 -0.45 -10.04
CA ARG A 95 8.51 -1.50 -9.99
C ARG A 95 7.94 -2.91 -10.21
N LEU A 96 6.75 -3.19 -9.70
CA LEU A 96 6.03 -4.44 -9.98
C LEU A 96 5.66 -4.57 -11.47
N GLY A 97 5.55 -3.47 -12.21
CA GLY A 97 5.06 -3.43 -13.59
C GLY A 97 3.53 -3.56 -13.68
N VAL A 98 2.80 -2.96 -12.72
CA VAL A 98 1.32 -3.01 -12.60
C VAL A 98 0.67 -1.64 -12.34
N HIS A 99 1.42 -0.56 -12.55
CA HIS A 99 0.93 0.82 -12.55
C HIS A 99 -0.03 1.09 -13.72
N THR A 100 -1.03 1.96 -13.55
CA THR A 100 -1.91 2.39 -14.65
C THR A 100 -1.45 3.72 -15.23
N LYS A 101 -2.05 4.14 -16.37
CA LYS A 101 -1.85 5.51 -16.87
C LYS A 101 -2.15 6.54 -15.78
N GLY A 102 -1.33 7.58 -15.69
CA GLY A 102 -1.43 8.62 -14.66
C GLY A 102 -1.05 8.20 -13.24
N ALA A 103 -0.58 6.96 -13.00
CA ALA A 103 -0.07 6.57 -11.69
C ALA A 103 1.24 7.28 -11.33
N ASP A 104 1.52 7.36 -10.04
CA ASP A 104 2.74 7.88 -9.42
C ASP A 104 3.96 6.94 -9.61
N ILE A 105 5.15 7.44 -9.27
CA ILE A 105 6.36 6.63 -9.11
C ILE A 105 6.85 6.69 -7.66
N ASP A 106 6.61 5.58 -6.95
CA ASP A 106 7.28 5.19 -5.71
C ASP A 106 8.81 5.11 -5.92
N ALA A 107 9.58 6.03 -5.32
CA ALA A 107 11.03 6.11 -5.47
C ALA A 107 11.76 6.23 -4.13
N LEU A 108 12.97 5.66 -4.04
CA LEU A 108 13.84 5.72 -2.86
C LEU A 108 15.23 6.24 -3.25
N CYS A 109 15.60 7.40 -2.74
CA CYS A 109 16.98 7.89 -2.74
C CYS A 109 17.79 7.12 -1.67
N VAL A 110 18.85 6.43 -2.12
CA VAL A 110 19.80 5.71 -1.27
C VAL A 110 21.14 6.42 -1.27
N ALA A 111 21.57 6.87 -0.09
CA ALA A 111 22.73 7.73 0.12
C ALA A 111 23.73 7.15 1.15
N PRO A 112 25.02 7.52 1.07
CA PRO A 112 26.06 7.08 1.99
C PRO A 112 25.95 7.74 3.37
N ARG A 113 26.72 7.22 4.35
CA ARG A 113 26.59 7.54 5.78
C ARG A 113 26.76 9.01 6.15
N HIS A 114 27.49 9.81 5.37
CA HIS A 114 27.71 11.24 5.65
C HIS A 114 26.61 12.17 5.11
N VAL A 115 25.70 11.67 4.27
CA VAL A 115 24.55 12.43 3.74
C VAL A 115 23.35 12.21 4.66
N GLU A 116 22.85 13.26 5.29
CA GLU A 116 21.84 13.20 6.35
C GLU A 116 20.41 13.41 5.83
N ARG A 117 19.41 13.08 6.67
CA ARG A 117 17.99 13.30 6.32
C ARG A 117 17.64 14.79 6.26
N THR A 118 18.32 15.61 7.07
CA THR A 118 18.30 17.08 7.00
C THR A 118 18.84 17.58 5.66
N ASP A 119 19.97 17.06 5.18
CA ASP A 119 20.51 17.41 3.86
C ASP A 119 19.45 17.14 2.76
N PHE A 120 18.75 16.00 2.83
CA PHE A 120 17.68 15.63 1.88
C PHE A 120 16.50 16.61 1.90
N PHE A 121 15.99 16.98 3.08
CA PHE A 121 14.86 17.92 3.18
C PHE A 121 15.23 19.40 3.01
N GLN A 122 16.53 19.74 2.99
CA GLN A 122 17.01 21.11 2.80
C GLN A 122 17.72 21.29 1.47
N SER A 123 18.95 20.80 1.34
CA SER A 123 19.79 21.00 0.15
C SER A 123 19.26 20.29 -1.11
N PHE A 124 18.77 19.05 -1.00
CA PHE A 124 18.19 18.38 -2.17
C PHE A 124 16.84 19.00 -2.56
N PHE A 125 16.02 19.37 -1.58
CA PHE A 125 14.76 20.09 -1.82
C PHE A 125 14.99 21.41 -2.58
N GLU A 126 15.94 22.23 -2.14
CA GLU A 126 16.29 23.49 -2.83
C GLU A 126 17.00 23.26 -4.17
N LYS A 127 17.71 22.13 -4.39
CA LYS A 127 18.22 21.74 -5.72
C LYS A 127 17.07 21.40 -6.67
N LEU A 128 16.14 20.51 -6.28
CA LEU A 128 14.94 20.17 -7.09
C LEU A 128 14.13 21.42 -7.50
N LYS A 129 13.97 22.36 -6.57
CA LYS A 129 13.25 23.63 -6.73
C LYS A 129 13.85 24.57 -7.80
N GLN A 130 15.11 24.38 -8.20
CA GLN A 130 15.78 25.19 -9.23
C GLN A 130 15.45 24.73 -10.66
N HIS A 131 14.88 23.53 -10.84
CA HIS A 131 14.57 22.98 -12.17
C HIS A 131 13.15 23.33 -12.60
N GLU A 132 12.98 24.05 -13.72
CA GLU A 132 11.66 24.43 -14.23
C GLU A 132 10.75 23.23 -14.56
N GLU A 133 11.35 22.07 -14.84
CA GLU A 133 10.66 20.81 -15.14
C GLU A 133 9.94 20.21 -13.91
N ILE A 134 10.27 20.71 -12.70
CA ILE A 134 9.70 20.27 -11.43
C ILE A 134 8.61 21.25 -10.98
N LYS A 135 7.44 20.71 -10.69
CA LYS A 135 6.24 21.39 -10.18
C LYS A 135 5.75 20.72 -8.90
N ASP A 136 4.84 21.39 -8.20
CA ASP A 136 4.06 20.84 -7.08
C ASP A 136 4.91 20.24 -5.94
N LEU A 137 6.13 20.76 -5.79
CA LEU A 137 7.19 20.27 -4.89
C LEU A 137 6.86 20.61 -3.42
N ARG A 138 6.75 19.57 -2.59
CA ARG A 138 6.40 19.66 -1.17
C ARG A 138 7.06 18.56 -0.34
N ALA A 139 7.48 18.88 0.87
CA ALA A 139 8.08 17.95 1.82
C ALA A 139 7.10 17.55 2.92
N VAL A 140 7.16 16.30 3.38
CA VAL A 140 6.41 15.80 4.54
C VAL A 140 7.38 15.01 5.43
N GLU A 141 8.13 15.71 6.29
CA GLU A 141 9.14 15.05 7.15
C GLU A 141 8.51 14.27 8.32
N ASP A 142 7.45 14.78 8.95
CA ASP A 142 6.79 14.16 10.11
C ASP A 142 5.91 12.94 9.77
N ALA A 143 5.93 12.50 8.50
CA ALA A 143 5.25 11.29 8.06
C ALA A 143 5.81 10.02 8.73
N PHE A 144 4.98 8.97 8.81
CA PHE A 144 5.43 7.64 9.28
C PHE A 144 6.62 7.12 8.47
N VAL A 145 6.64 7.43 7.16
CA VAL A 145 7.81 7.35 6.28
C VAL A 145 8.03 8.74 5.65
N PRO A 146 9.13 9.47 5.98
CA PRO A 146 9.38 10.81 5.47
C PRO A 146 9.57 10.84 3.94
N VAL A 147 8.92 11.79 3.26
CA VAL A 147 8.82 11.84 1.78
C VAL A 147 8.91 13.27 1.25
N ILE A 148 9.56 13.45 0.08
CA ILE A 148 9.37 14.62 -0.79
C ILE A 148 8.47 14.20 -1.95
N LYS A 149 7.37 14.93 -2.16
CA LYS A 149 6.40 14.69 -3.24
C LYS A 149 6.51 15.83 -4.26
N PHE A 150 6.55 15.51 -5.54
CA PHE A 150 6.66 16.51 -6.61
C PHE A 150 6.19 15.95 -7.96
N LYS A 151 6.07 16.82 -8.95
CA LYS A 151 5.71 16.48 -10.32
C LYS A 151 6.85 16.84 -11.26
N PHE A 152 7.55 15.85 -11.81
CA PHE A 152 8.67 16.03 -12.72
C PHE A 152 8.21 15.71 -14.14
N ASP A 153 8.23 16.71 -15.03
CA ASP A 153 7.93 16.54 -16.46
C ASP A 153 6.55 15.89 -16.69
N GLY A 154 5.57 16.29 -15.87
CA GLY A 154 4.19 15.79 -15.87
C GLY A 154 3.93 14.55 -15.00
N ILE A 155 4.96 13.83 -14.54
CA ILE A 155 4.84 12.59 -13.74
C ILE A 155 4.92 12.90 -12.24
N GLU A 156 3.97 12.39 -11.45
CA GLU A 156 4.02 12.48 -9.98
C GLU A 156 5.04 11.47 -9.41
N ILE A 157 5.90 11.94 -8.51
CA ILE A 157 6.99 11.18 -7.89
C ILE A 157 6.93 11.38 -6.37
N ASP A 158 6.91 10.26 -5.66
CA ASP A 158 7.00 10.18 -4.20
C ASP A 158 8.39 9.65 -3.83
N LEU A 159 9.30 10.55 -3.47
CA LEU A 159 10.69 10.22 -3.19
C LEU A 159 10.95 10.11 -1.68
N LEU A 160 11.19 8.88 -1.26
CA LEU A 160 11.69 8.53 0.07
C LEU A 160 13.20 8.70 0.16
N PHE A 161 13.72 8.78 1.39
CA PHE A 161 15.16 8.81 1.67
C PHE A 161 15.59 7.74 2.69
N ALA A 162 16.69 7.04 2.36
CA ALA A 162 17.41 6.14 3.25
C ALA A 162 18.93 6.37 3.18
N ARG A 163 19.53 6.58 4.34
CA ARG A 163 20.97 6.64 4.57
C ARG A 163 21.47 5.25 4.98
N LEU A 164 22.45 4.70 4.27
CA LEU A 164 23.08 3.41 4.63
C LEU A 164 24.36 3.62 5.43
N ALA A 165 24.76 2.59 6.20
CA ALA A 165 26.00 2.57 6.97
C ALA A 165 27.27 2.32 6.10
N LEU A 166 27.27 2.82 4.86
CA LEU A 166 28.33 2.65 3.85
C LEU A 166 29.00 3.99 3.55
N GLN A 167 30.29 3.99 3.21
CA GLN A 167 31.02 5.21 2.80
C GLN A 167 30.68 5.64 1.35
N ALA A 168 30.33 4.68 0.50
CA ALA A 168 29.92 4.87 -0.88
C ALA A 168 28.76 3.91 -1.22
N ILE A 169 27.95 4.26 -2.21
CA ILE A 169 26.80 3.46 -2.68
C ILE A 169 27.15 2.86 -4.05
N PRO A 170 27.47 1.56 -4.15
CA PRO A 170 27.88 0.94 -5.41
C PRO A 170 26.68 0.70 -6.33
N ASP A 171 26.87 0.84 -7.65
CA ASP A 171 25.79 0.72 -8.63
C ASP A 171 25.13 -0.67 -8.66
N ASN A 172 25.82 -1.72 -8.21
CA ASN A 172 25.31 -3.10 -8.10
C ASN A 172 24.67 -3.43 -6.73
N LEU A 173 24.44 -2.46 -5.85
CA LEU A 173 23.84 -2.65 -4.53
C LEU A 173 22.46 -3.37 -4.60
N ASP A 174 22.33 -4.46 -3.84
CA ASP A 174 21.08 -5.17 -3.56
C ASP A 174 20.59 -4.81 -2.14
N LEU A 175 19.35 -4.35 -2.02
CA LEU A 175 18.76 -3.90 -0.75
C LEU A 175 18.14 -5.05 0.06
N ARG A 176 18.01 -6.27 -0.50
CA ARG A 176 17.29 -7.39 0.15
C ARG A 176 18.02 -7.99 1.35
N GLY A 177 19.36 -7.94 1.39
CA GLY A 177 20.14 -8.51 2.49
C GLY A 177 19.99 -7.74 3.81
N ASP A 178 19.61 -8.44 4.88
CA ASP A 178 19.38 -7.84 6.23
C ASP A 178 20.57 -7.07 6.81
N SER A 179 21.79 -7.38 6.37
CA SER A 179 23.00 -6.65 6.76
C SER A 179 22.91 -5.15 6.49
N ILE A 180 22.15 -4.71 5.49
CA ILE A 180 21.99 -3.28 5.18
C ILE A 180 21.15 -2.52 6.20
N LEU A 181 20.37 -3.21 7.04
CA LEU A 181 19.54 -2.58 8.10
C LEU A 181 20.29 -2.34 9.41
N ARG A 182 21.55 -2.80 9.52
CA ARG A 182 22.36 -2.69 10.75
C ARG A 182 22.62 -1.23 11.12
N ASN A 183 22.32 -0.89 12.36
CA ASN A 183 22.56 0.44 12.97
C ASN A 183 21.92 1.61 12.21
N LEU A 184 20.83 1.36 11.48
CA LEU A 184 20.03 2.42 10.85
C LEU A 184 18.96 2.97 11.79
N ASP A 185 18.57 4.23 11.59
CA ASP A 185 17.38 4.77 12.25
C ASP A 185 16.09 4.15 11.68
N ILE A 186 15.04 4.12 12.52
CA ILE A 186 13.76 3.50 12.16
C ILE A 186 13.09 4.15 10.94
N ARG A 187 13.36 5.43 10.63
CA ARG A 187 12.82 6.11 9.44
C ARG A 187 13.50 5.58 8.18
N CYS A 188 14.83 5.40 8.18
CA CYS A 188 15.56 4.73 7.09
C CYS A 188 15.11 3.28 6.87
N ILE A 189 14.90 2.50 7.94
CA ILE A 189 14.41 1.11 7.85
C ILE A 189 13.03 1.06 7.17
N ARG A 190 12.10 1.94 7.57
CA ARG A 190 10.78 2.05 6.92
C ARG A 190 10.89 2.42 5.44
N SER A 191 11.75 3.39 5.08
CA SER A 191 11.99 3.77 3.68
C SER A 191 12.51 2.61 2.84
N LEU A 192 13.43 1.79 3.38
CA LEU A 192 14.01 0.63 2.69
C LEU A 192 13.01 -0.51 2.48
N ASN A 193 12.03 -0.66 3.37
CA ASN A 193 11.06 -1.75 3.31
C ASN A 193 10.19 -1.72 2.03
N GLY A 194 9.89 -0.55 1.46
CA GLY A 194 9.17 -0.45 0.19
C GLY A 194 9.86 -1.21 -0.94
N CYS A 195 11.15 -0.94 -1.14
CA CYS A 195 11.99 -1.64 -2.13
C CYS A 195 12.15 -3.13 -1.78
N ARG A 196 12.50 -3.45 -0.52
CA ARG A 196 12.75 -4.82 -0.05
C ARG A 196 11.54 -5.74 -0.25
N VAL A 197 10.35 -5.28 0.14
CA VAL A 197 9.09 -6.03 -0.04
C VAL A 197 8.76 -6.22 -1.52
N THR A 198 8.94 -5.18 -2.34
CA THR A 198 8.63 -5.24 -3.76
C THR A 198 9.48 -6.25 -4.51
N ASP A 199 10.80 -6.24 -4.29
CA ASP A 199 11.72 -7.19 -4.96
C ASP A 199 11.63 -8.61 -4.39
N GLU A 200 11.33 -8.80 -3.09
CA GLU A 200 10.98 -10.13 -2.57
C GLU A 200 9.70 -10.69 -3.22
N ILE A 201 8.64 -9.88 -3.40
CA ILE A 201 7.43 -10.33 -4.12
C ILE A 201 7.78 -10.80 -5.54
N LEU A 202 8.61 -10.05 -6.27
CA LEU A 202 9.07 -10.41 -7.62
C LEU A 202 10.01 -11.63 -7.64
N TYR A 203 10.68 -11.96 -6.54
CA TYR A 203 11.50 -13.16 -6.40
C TYR A 203 10.70 -14.41 -5.98
N LEU A 204 9.60 -14.21 -5.26
CA LEU A 204 8.74 -15.25 -4.66
C LEU A 204 7.56 -15.69 -5.54
N VAL A 205 7.51 -15.25 -6.80
CA VAL A 205 6.55 -15.72 -7.81
C VAL A 205 7.22 -16.60 -8.90
N PRO A 206 6.55 -17.67 -9.36
CA PRO A 206 7.11 -18.59 -10.37
C PRO A 206 7.09 -18.02 -11.79
N ASN A 207 6.11 -17.17 -12.13
CA ASN A 207 6.02 -16.50 -13.43
C ASN A 207 5.59 -15.03 -13.23
N LYS A 208 6.44 -14.09 -13.64
CA LYS A 208 6.25 -12.65 -13.41
C LYS A 208 5.14 -12.05 -14.29
N GLU A 209 4.97 -12.52 -15.52
CA GLU A 209 3.98 -11.94 -16.45
C GLU A 209 2.55 -12.42 -16.13
N ASN A 210 2.39 -13.69 -15.78
CA ASN A 210 1.12 -14.20 -15.25
C ASN A 210 0.75 -13.49 -13.93
N PHE A 211 1.72 -13.29 -13.03
CA PHE A 211 1.53 -12.49 -11.81
C PHE A 211 1.09 -11.04 -12.13
N ARG A 212 1.79 -10.34 -13.03
CA ARG A 212 1.49 -8.95 -13.43
C ARG A 212 0.09 -8.82 -14.01
N LEU A 213 -0.28 -9.70 -14.93
CA LEU A 213 -1.58 -9.65 -15.61
C LEU A 213 -2.74 -9.99 -14.66
N THR A 214 -2.57 -10.97 -13.76
CA THR A 214 -3.54 -11.24 -12.68
C THR A 214 -3.61 -10.06 -11.70
N LEU A 215 -2.50 -9.44 -11.32
CA LEU A 215 -2.51 -8.31 -10.39
C LEU A 215 -3.14 -7.05 -10.98
N ARG A 216 -2.94 -6.76 -12.29
CA ARG A 216 -3.70 -5.71 -12.99
C ARG A 216 -5.21 -5.97 -12.92
N ALA A 217 -5.65 -7.21 -13.16
CA ALA A 217 -7.06 -7.61 -13.03
C ALA A 217 -7.61 -7.48 -11.61
N ILE A 218 -6.84 -7.88 -10.58
CA ILE A 218 -7.26 -7.78 -9.18
C ILE A 218 -7.22 -6.34 -8.65
N LYS A 219 -6.24 -5.49 -9.03
CA LYS A 219 -6.27 -4.04 -8.74
C LYS A 219 -7.54 -3.40 -9.34
N LEU A 220 -7.84 -3.68 -10.61
CA LEU A 220 -9.03 -3.16 -11.29
C LEU A 220 -10.31 -3.63 -10.60
N TRP A 221 -10.45 -4.93 -10.35
CA TRP A 221 -11.59 -5.49 -9.64
C TRP A 221 -11.77 -4.83 -8.26
N ALA A 222 -10.75 -4.82 -7.40
CA ALA A 222 -10.86 -4.29 -6.05
C ALA A 222 -11.28 -2.81 -6.02
N LYS A 223 -10.75 -1.99 -6.94
CA LYS A 223 -11.16 -0.59 -7.11
C LYS A 223 -12.60 -0.47 -7.59
N ARG A 224 -12.97 -1.19 -8.64
CA ARG A 224 -14.34 -1.20 -9.19
C ARG A 224 -15.37 -1.72 -8.19
N ARG A 225 -14.95 -2.59 -7.26
CA ARG A 225 -15.79 -3.13 -6.17
C ARG A 225 -15.81 -2.29 -4.89
N GLY A 226 -15.05 -1.19 -4.82
CA GLY A 226 -15.05 -0.28 -3.66
C GLY A 226 -14.34 -0.86 -2.42
N ILE A 227 -13.35 -1.73 -2.62
CA ILE A 227 -12.61 -2.43 -1.55
C ILE A 227 -11.08 -2.22 -1.68
N TYR A 228 -10.67 -1.09 -2.27
CA TYR A 228 -9.27 -0.70 -2.44
C TYR A 228 -9.00 0.61 -1.68
N SER A 229 -8.42 0.50 -0.47
CA SER A 229 -7.90 1.61 0.36
C SER A 229 -7.41 1.05 1.70
N ASN A 230 -6.10 1.08 1.95
CA ASN A 230 -5.57 0.74 3.30
C ASN A 230 -6.09 1.72 4.37
N MET A 231 -6.17 3.01 4.03
CA MET A 231 -6.54 4.09 4.95
C MET A 231 -7.92 3.88 5.59
N LEU A 232 -8.88 3.37 4.80
CA LEU A 232 -10.26 3.10 5.21
C LEU A 232 -10.49 1.66 5.72
N GLY A 233 -9.42 0.88 5.92
CA GLY A 233 -9.49 -0.48 6.46
C GLY A 233 -9.78 -1.58 5.44
N PHE A 234 -9.67 -1.30 4.14
CA PHE A 234 -9.59 -2.33 3.10
C PHE A 234 -8.12 -2.65 2.78
N LEU A 235 -7.87 -3.34 1.65
CA LEU A 235 -6.51 -3.61 1.19
C LEU A 235 -6.00 -2.50 0.26
N GLY A 236 -4.76 -2.05 0.49
CA GLY A 236 -3.98 -1.27 -0.48
C GLY A 236 -3.15 -2.15 -1.42
N GLY A 237 -2.42 -1.53 -2.35
CA GLY A 237 -1.76 -2.19 -3.48
C GLY A 237 -0.79 -3.32 -3.12
N VAL A 238 0.04 -3.14 -2.09
CA VAL A 238 1.01 -4.17 -1.65
C VAL A 238 0.31 -5.41 -1.09
N SER A 239 -0.81 -5.23 -0.37
CA SER A 239 -1.59 -6.34 0.19
C SER A 239 -2.26 -7.16 -0.92
N TRP A 240 -2.80 -6.50 -1.96
CA TRP A 240 -3.30 -7.17 -3.15
C TRP A 240 -2.19 -7.90 -3.92
N ALA A 241 -1.01 -7.30 -4.05
CA ALA A 241 0.15 -7.94 -4.66
C ALA A 241 0.54 -9.24 -3.93
N MET A 242 0.53 -9.24 -2.59
CA MET A 242 0.85 -10.44 -1.81
C MET A 242 -0.22 -11.54 -1.92
N LEU A 243 -1.52 -11.20 -1.95
CA LEU A 243 -2.57 -12.19 -2.21
C LEU A 243 -2.44 -12.84 -3.61
N VAL A 244 -2.15 -12.03 -4.64
CA VAL A 244 -1.93 -12.54 -6.00
C VAL A 244 -0.65 -13.37 -6.08
N ALA A 245 0.44 -12.93 -5.47
CA ALA A 245 1.68 -13.69 -5.39
C ALA A 245 1.46 -15.06 -4.73
N ARG A 246 0.74 -15.12 -3.60
CA ARG A 246 0.41 -16.39 -2.93
C ARG A 246 -0.42 -17.31 -3.82
N THR A 247 -1.34 -16.75 -4.61
CA THR A 247 -2.11 -17.52 -5.61
C THR A 247 -1.18 -18.12 -6.68
N CYS A 248 -0.21 -17.35 -7.18
CA CYS A 248 0.76 -17.83 -8.16
C CYS A 248 1.64 -18.97 -7.60
N GLN A 249 2.04 -18.91 -6.32
CA GLN A 249 2.77 -20.00 -5.67
C GLN A 249 1.96 -21.31 -5.62
N LEU A 250 0.65 -21.22 -5.41
CA LEU A 250 -0.24 -22.38 -5.29
C LEU A 250 -0.60 -23.01 -6.65
N TYR A 251 -0.40 -22.28 -7.75
CA TYR A 251 -0.72 -22.71 -9.12
C TYR A 251 0.39 -22.26 -10.11
N PRO A 252 1.64 -22.74 -9.96
CA PRO A 252 2.83 -22.14 -10.58
C PRO A 252 2.84 -22.13 -12.11
N ASN A 253 2.12 -23.06 -12.73
CA ASN A 253 2.06 -23.21 -14.19
C ASN A 253 0.83 -22.51 -14.81
N ALA A 254 -0.09 -21.95 -14.00
CA ALA A 254 -1.36 -21.42 -14.49
C ALA A 254 -1.22 -20.03 -15.16
N VAL A 255 -2.07 -19.77 -16.15
CA VAL A 255 -2.20 -18.48 -16.84
C VAL A 255 -3.18 -17.53 -16.14
N ALA A 256 -3.12 -16.24 -16.47
CA ALA A 256 -3.79 -15.19 -15.70
C ALA A 256 -5.31 -15.38 -15.53
N ALA A 257 -6.05 -15.88 -16.53
CA ALA A 257 -7.48 -16.18 -16.39
C ALA A 257 -7.75 -17.23 -15.29
N THR A 258 -6.99 -18.33 -15.32
CA THR A 258 -7.07 -19.40 -14.32
C THR A 258 -6.67 -18.85 -12.94
N LEU A 259 -5.60 -18.05 -12.86
CA LEU A 259 -5.13 -17.44 -11.62
C LEU A 259 -6.15 -16.46 -11.01
N VAL A 260 -6.85 -15.63 -11.80
CA VAL A 260 -7.93 -14.75 -11.29
C VAL A 260 -9.08 -15.57 -10.70
N HIS A 261 -9.50 -16.67 -11.34
CA HIS A 261 -10.48 -17.59 -10.75
C HIS A 261 -9.96 -18.27 -9.48
N LYS A 262 -8.71 -18.76 -9.48
CA LYS A 262 -8.11 -19.44 -8.32
C LYS A 262 -7.84 -18.51 -7.14
N PHE A 263 -7.57 -17.23 -7.38
CA PHE A 263 -7.50 -16.19 -6.36
C PHE A 263 -8.81 -16.12 -5.57
N PHE A 264 -9.96 -16.03 -6.25
CA PHE A 264 -11.26 -16.02 -5.58
C PHE A 264 -11.57 -17.36 -4.89
N LEU A 265 -11.25 -18.49 -5.52
CA LEU A 265 -11.45 -19.82 -4.92
C LEU A 265 -10.66 -19.99 -3.61
N VAL A 266 -9.44 -19.45 -3.52
CA VAL A 266 -8.60 -19.48 -2.32
C VAL A 266 -9.16 -18.51 -1.27
N PHE A 267 -9.30 -17.22 -1.58
CA PHE A 267 -9.61 -16.22 -0.54
C PHE A 267 -11.09 -16.14 -0.13
N SER A 268 -12.02 -16.69 -0.92
CA SER A 268 -13.41 -16.91 -0.47
C SER A 268 -13.57 -18.05 0.54
N LYS A 269 -12.54 -18.92 0.65
CA LYS A 269 -12.48 -20.09 1.54
C LYS A 269 -11.35 -20.01 2.57
N TRP A 270 -10.61 -18.91 2.63
CA TRP A 270 -9.47 -18.76 3.54
C TRP A 270 -9.96 -18.57 4.98
N GLU A 271 -9.42 -19.36 5.89
CA GLU A 271 -9.82 -19.40 7.30
C GLU A 271 -9.16 -18.28 8.10
N TRP A 272 -9.65 -17.05 7.91
CA TRP A 272 -9.21 -15.89 8.70
C TRP A 272 -9.48 -16.11 10.20
N PRO A 273 -8.51 -15.82 11.10
CA PRO A 273 -7.35 -14.96 10.90
C PRO A 273 -6.02 -15.68 10.57
N ASN A 274 -6.01 -16.88 9.98
CA ASN A 274 -4.76 -17.52 9.55
C ASN A 274 -3.97 -16.59 8.59
N PRO A 275 -2.64 -16.38 8.79
CA PRO A 275 -1.90 -15.38 8.05
C PRO A 275 -1.50 -15.82 6.64
N VAL A 276 -1.56 -14.89 5.68
CA VAL A 276 -1.00 -15.10 4.34
C VAL A 276 0.50 -14.79 4.37
N LEU A 277 1.31 -15.85 4.24
CA LEU A 277 2.78 -15.79 4.18
C LEU A 277 3.29 -16.19 2.78
N LEU A 278 4.28 -15.45 2.25
CA LEU A 278 4.92 -15.73 0.95
C LEU A 278 6.24 -16.53 1.05
N LYS A 279 6.89 -16.50 2.21
CA LYS A 279 8.08 -17.28 2.57
C LYS A 279 8.01 -17.57 4.07
N GLN A 280 8.87 -18.47 4.57
CA GLN A 280 9.02 -18.59 6.03
C GLN A 280 9.63 -17.28 6.55
N PRO A 281 9.19 -16.77 7.71
CA PRO A 281 9.93 -15.73 8.41
C PRO A 281 11.34 -16.22 8.72
N GLU A 282 12.32 -15.35 8.50
CA GLU A 282 13.72 -15.58 8.86
C GLU A 282 14.03 -14.77 10.13
N ASP A 283 14.54 -15.44 11.16
CA ASP A 283 14.96 -14.80 12.42
C ASP A 283 16.24 -13.98 12.18
N SER A 284 16.29 -12.76 12.70
CA SER A 284 17.36 -11.81 12.43
C SER A 284 17.67 -10.97 13.68
N ASN A 285 18.95 -10.95 14.06
CA ASN A 285 19.44 -10.47 15.38
C ASN A 285 19.40 -8.94 15.55
N LEU A 286 18.57 -8.22 14.80
CA LEU A 286 18.50 -6.76 14.79
C LEU A 286 17.45 -6.19 15.77
N ASN A 287 16.71 -7.06 16.46
CA ASN A 287 15.69 -6.71 17.48
C ASN A 287 14.63 -5.70 17.00
N LEU A 288 14.38 -5.64 15.69
CA LEU A 288 13.33 -4.80 15.11
C LEU A 288 11.94 -5.42 15.39
N PRO A 289 10.86 -4.61 15.44
CA PRO A 289 9.51 -5.13 15.61
C PRO A 289 9.11 -6.04 14.44
N VAL A 290 8.85 -7.32 14.74
CA VAL A 290 8.33 -8.31 13.79
C VAL A 290 6.91 -8.70 14.20
N TRP A 291 6.02 -8.88 13.23
CA TRP A 291 4.67 -9.43 13.48
C TRP A 291 4.77 -10.90 13.88
N ASP A 292 4.39 -11.21 15.12
CA ASP A 292 4.28 -12.58 15.60
C ASP A 292 3.25 -12.69 16.75
N PRO A 293 2.04 -13.24 16.47
CA PRO A 293 0.99 -13.37 17.47
C PRO A 293 1.32 -14.36 18.59
N ARG A 294 2.38 -15.17 18.47
CA ARG A 294 2.84 -16.04 19.57
C ARG A 294 3.38 -15.17 20.71
N VAL A 295 4.32 -14.27 20.41
CA VAL A 295 5.03 -13.44 21.40
C VAL A 295 4.35 -12.09 21.66
N ASN A 296 3.69 -11.50 20.66
CA ASN A 296 3.05 -10.19 20.78
C ASN A 296 1.51 -10.30 20.92
N PRO A 297 0.91 -9.90 22.05
CA PRO A 297 -0.53 -9.95 22.23
C PRO A 297 -1.35 -9.06 21.28
N SER A 298 -0.83 -7.93 20.79
CA SER A 298 -1.60 -7.07 19.87
C SER A 298 -1.88 -7.75 18.53
N ASP A 299 -0.88 -8.50 18.04
CA ASP A 299 -0.90 -9.17 16.75
C ASP A 299 -1.96 -10.28 16.67
N ARG A 300 -2.43 -10.77 17.82
CA ARG A 300 -3.52 -11.76 17.95
C ARG A 300 -4.90 -11.22 17.57
N TYR A 301 -5.07 -9.89 17.56
CA TYR A 301 -6.34 -9.23 17.23
C TYR A 301 -6.46 -8.87 15.74
N HIS A 302 -5.43 -9.10 14.93
CA HIS A 302 -5.48 -8.81 13.49
C HIS A 302 -6.46 -9.75 12.76
N LEU A 303 -7.51 -9.18 12.16
CA LEU A 303 -8.67 -9.94 11.67
C LEU A 303 -8.47 -10.61 10.30
N MET A 304 -7.52 -10.12 9.49
CA MET A 304 -7.21 -10.59 8.14
C MET A 304 -5.71 -10.38 7.81
N PRO A 305 -4.77 -11.03 8.53
CA PRO A 305 -3.35 -10.70 8.43
C PRO A 305 -2.68 -11.16 7.13
N ILE A 306 -1.97 -10.24 6.48
CA ILE A 306 -1.18 -10.48 5.26
C ILE A 306 0.22 -9.93 5.51
N ILE A 307 1.23 -10.79 5.47
CA ILE A 307 2.53 -10.48 6.09
C ILE A 307 3.59 -10.20 5.03
N THR A 308 4.30 -9.09 5.19
CA THR A 308 5.38 -8.68 4.27
C THR A 308 6.54 -9.69 4.31
N PRO A 309 7.07 -10.15 3.15
CA PRO A 309 8.10 -11.19 3.10
C PRO A 309 9.47 -10.75 3.62
N ALA A 310 9.85 -9.48 3.41
CA ALA A 310 11.14 -8.96 3.86
C ALA A 310 11.15 -8.71 5.37
N TYR A 311 12.28 -8.99 6.03
CA TYR A 311 12.51 -8.58 7.41
C TYR A 311 12.66 -7.04 7.52
N PRO A 312 12.18 -6.40 8.59
CA PRO A 312 11.29 -6.96 9.61
C PRO A 312 9.88 -7.16 9.06
N GLN A 313 9.34 -8.36 9.22
CA GLN A 313 8.05 -8.75 8.66
C GLN A 313 6.92 -8.05 9.44
N GLN A 314 5.95 -7.47 8.73
CA GLN A 314 4.84 -6.70 9.29
C GLN A 314 3.51 -7.11 8.65
N ASN A 315 2.40 -6.94 9.37
CA ASN A 315 1.07 -7.10 8.82
C ASN A 315 0.67 -5.88 7.97
N SER A 316 0.47 -6.03 6.66
CA SER A 316 0.06 -4.94 5.76
C SER A 316 -1.44 -4.66 5.76
N THR A 317 -2.20 -5.31 6.65
CA THR A 317 -3.67 -5.19 6.78
C THR A 317 -4.13 -5.03 8.23
N TYR A 318 -3.32 -4.40 9.08
CA TYR A 318 -3.67 -4.09 10.48
C TYR A 318 -4.89 -3.16 10.62
N ASN A 319 -5.20 -2.35 9.60
CA ASN A 319 -6.39 -1.49 9.57
C ASN A 319 -7.72 -2.24 9.31
N VAL A 320 -7.70 -3.55 8.99
CA VAL A 320 -8.91 -4.30 8.62
C VAL A 320 -9.81 -4.54 9.84
N SER A 321 -11.02 -4.00 9.76
CA SER A 321 -12.10 -4.09 10.76
C SER A 321 -13.03 -5.30 10.54
N THR A 322 -14.02 -5.48 11.43
CA THR A 322 -15.02 -6.55 11.29
C THR A 322 -15.88 -6.35 10.05
N SER A 323 -16.31 -5.11 9.78
CA SER A 323 -17.12 -4.76 8.62
C SER A 323 -16.35 -4.95 7.32
N THR A 324 -15.15 -4.36 7.23
CA THR A 324 -14.32 -4.41 6.01
C THR A 324 -13.91 -5.84 5.66
N ARG A 325 -13.49 -6.67 6.63
CA ARG A 325 -13.29 -8.12 6.42
C ARG A 325 -14.54 -8.81 5.89
N THR A 326 -15.71 -8.51 6.46
CA THR A 326 -16.99 -9.12 6.06
C THR A 326 -17.35 -8.74 4.62
N ILE A 327 -17.22 -7.46 4.26
CA ILE A 327 -17.45 -6.94 2.91
C ILE A 327 -16.52 -7.62 1.90
N MET A 328 -15.21 -7.69 2.19
CA MET A 328 -14.26 -8.38 1.29
C MET A 328 -14.55 -9.88 1.18
N SER A 329 -15.02 -10.51 2.25
CA SER A 329 -15.45 -11.92 2.24
C SER A 329 -16.71 -12.17 1.41
N GLU A 330 -17.65 -11.21 1.35
CA GLU A 330 -18.78 -11.24 0.39
C GLU A 330 -18.27 -11.09 -1.04
N GLU A 331 -17.41 -10.10 -1.30
CA GLU A 331 -16.92 -9.78 -2.65
C GLU A 331 -16.01 -10.88 -3.22
N PHE A 332 -15.22 -11.59 -2.41
CA PHE A 332 -14.49 -12.79 -2.87
C PHE A 332 -15.43 -13.92 -3.30
N LYS A 333 -16.54 -14.14 -2.59
CA LYS A 333 -17.55 -15.16 -2.94
C LYS A 333 -18.29 -14.78 -4.24
N TYR A 334 -18.57 -13.50 -4.43
CA TYR A 334 -19.12 -12.97 -5.68
C TYR A 334 -18.13 -13.08 -6.85
N GLY A 335 -16.85 -12.74 -6.64
CA GLY A 335 -15.79 -12.92 -7.64
C GLY A 335 -15.62 -14.39 -8.05
N LEU A 336 -15.76 -15.33 -7.10
CA LEU A 336 -15.78 -16.75 -7.41
C LEU A 336 -16.96 -17.11 -8.32
N SER A 337 -18.20 -16.77 -7.95
CA SER A 337 -19.35 -17.15 -8.79
C SER A 337 -19.33 -16.49 -10.18
N VAL A 338 -18.85 -15.25 -10.29
CA VAL A 338 -18.69 -14.57 -11.59
C VAL A 338 -17.61 -15.25 -12.43
N THR A 339 -16.48 -15.66 -11.85
CA THR A 339 -15.45 -16.39 -12.61
C THR A 339 -15.84 -17.82 -12.94
N ASP A 340 -16.62 -18.50 -12.10
CA ASP A 340 -17.24 -19.79 -12.43
C ASP A 340 -18.19 -19.66 -13.64
N GLU A 341 -19.02 -18.62 -13.69
CA GLU A 341 -19.86 -18.32 -14.85
C GLU A 341 -19.04 -18.03 -16.11
N ILE A 342 -17.97 -17.24 -16.01
CA ILE A 342 -17.10 -16.90 -17.15
C ILE A 342 -16.44 -18.16 -17.71
N LEU A 343 -15.83 -19.00 -16.88
CA LEU A 343 -15.17 -20.23 -17.33
C LEU A 343 -16.16 -21.29 -17.87
N GLN A 344 -17.44 -21.19 -17.50
CA GLN A 344 -18.55 -21.96 -18.08
C GLN A 344 -19.12 -21.35 -19.37
N GLY A 345 -18.59 -20.23 -19.87
CA GLY A 345 -19.09 -19.53 -21.06
C GLY A 345 -20.45 -18.83 -20.87
N LYS A 346 -20.86 -18.59 -19.62
CA LYS A 346 -22.16 -17.99 -19.26
C LYS A 346 -22.09 -16.47 -19.03
N ALA A 347 -20.88 -15.92 -18.91
CA ALA A 347 -20.61 -14.50 -18.72
C ALA A 347 -19.28 -14.10 -19.38
N GLU A 348 -19.09 -12.79 -19.59
CA GLU A 348 -17.82 -12.22 -20.07
C GLU A 348 -17.12 -11.44 -18.94
N TRP A 349 -15.80 -11.24 -19.06
CA TRP A 349 -14.97 -10.59 -18.05
C TRP A 349 -15.42 -9.19 -17.62
N SER A 350 -16.14 -8.47 -18.48
CA SER A 350 -16.75 -7.17 -18.13
C SER A 350 -17.64 -7.26 -16.88
N LYS A 351 -18.34 -8.38 -16.67
CA LYS A 351 -19.19 -8.63 -15.49
C LYS A 351 -18.40 -8.56 -14.17
N LEU A 352 -17.12 -8.96 -14.18
CA LEU A 352 -16.26 -8.91 -12.99
C LEU A 352 -15.89 -7.47 -12.61
N PHE A 353 -15.83 -6.56 -13.60
CA PHE A 353 -15.47 -5.15 -13.42
C PHE A 353 -16.69 -4.21 -13.32
N GLU A 354 -17.91 -4.77 -13.21
CA GLU A 354 -19.12 -4.03 -12.87
C GLU A 354 -19.07 -3.54 -11.41
N PRO A 355 -19.36 -2.26 -11.14
CA PRO A 355 -19.37 -1.74 -9.78
C PRO A 355 -20.62 -2.21 -9.02
N PRO A 356 -20.53 -2.46 -7.70
CA PRO A 356 -21.68 -2.76 -6.88
C PRO A 356 -22.61 -1.55 -6.86
N ASN A 357 -23.92 -1.80 -6.82
CA ASN A 357 -24.90 -0.73 -6.68
C ASN A 357 -24.93 -0.28 -5.20
N PHE A 358 -23.86 0.37 -4.72
CA PHE A 358 -23.63 0.72 -3.31
C PHE A 358 -24.84 1.45 -2.70
N PHE A 359 -25.28 2.55 -3.34
CA PHE A 359 -26.45 3.36 -2.98
C PHE A 359 -27.80 2.61 -3.07
N GLN A 360 -27.78 1.37 -3.56
CA GLN A 360 -28.93 0.47 -3.55
C GLN A 360 -28.82 -0.70 -2.55
N LYS A 361 -27.60 -1.07 -2.10
CA LYS A 361 -27.33 -2.22 -1.22
C LYS A 361 -27.87 -2.01 0.19
N TYR A 362 -27.76 -0.80 0.74
CA TYR A 362 -28.16 -0.50 2.12
C TYR A 362 -29.50 0.25 2.21
N LYS A 363 -30.23 0.05 3.31
CA LYS A 363 -31.49 0.78 3.63
C LYS A 363 -31.22 2.15 4.26
N HIS A 364 -30.10 2.28 4.95
CA HIS A 364 -29.69 3.43 5.76
C HIS A 364 -28.23 3.78 5.45
N TYR A 365 -27.92 5.06 5.49
CA TYR A 365 -26.56 5.57 5.32
C TYR A 365 -26.30 6.68 6.34
N ILE A 366 -25.04 6.84 6.72
CA ILE A 366 -24.53 8.11 7.26
C ILE A 366 -23.85 8.83 6.10
N VAL A 367 -24.20 10.10 5.89
CA VAL A 367 -23.45 11.03 5.04
C VAL A 367 -22.50 11.79 5.96
N LEU A 368 -21.20 11.71 5.69
CA LEU A 368 -20.18 12.47 6.39
C LEU A 368 -19.70 13.60 5.47
N THR A 369 -19.95 14.84 5.87
CA THR A 369 -19.63 16.05 5.12
C THR A 369 -18.44 16.76 5.77
N ALA A 370 -17.44 17.13 4.98
CA ALA A 370 -16.33 17.97 5.40
C ALA A 370 -16.22 19.19 4.47
N SER A 371 -16.06 20.38 5.04
CA SER A 371 -15.96 21.64 4.30
C SER A 371 -14.89 22.58 4.85
N ALA A 372 -14.39 23.48 4.00
CA ALA A 372 -13.62 24.66 4.40
C ALA A 372 -13.80 25.80 3.39
N SER A 373 -13.45 27.02 3.76
CA SER A 373 -13.74 28.22 2.96
C SER A 373 -12.60 28.65 2.01
N THR A 374 -11.57 27.81 1.83
CA THR A 374 -10.58 27.90 0.73
C THR A 374 -10.26 26.50 0.21
N GLU A 375 -9.80 26.40 -1.05
CA GLU A 375 -9.46 25.12 -1.69
C GLU A 375 -8.31 24.41 -0.97
N GLU A 376 -7.22 25.13 -0.67
CA GLU A 376 -6.05 24.63 0.07
C GLU A 376 -6.44 24.07 1.44
N ASN A 377 -7.23 24.82 2.22
CA ASN A 377 -7.70 24.37 3.53
C ASN A 377 -8.67 23.19 3.41
N HIS A 378 -9.53 23.17 2.39
CA HIS A 378 -10.45 22.06 2.14
C HIS A 378 -9.69 20.78 1.82
N LEU A 379 -8.69 20.87 0.94
CA LEU A 379 -7.79 19.79 0.58
C LEU A 379 -7.10 19.21 1.84
N GLU A 380 -6.48 20.04 2.68
CA GLU A 380 -5.85 19.62 3.94
C GLU A 380 -6.85 18.92 4.87
N TRP A 381 -8.01 19.55 5.05
CA TRP A 381 -9.07 19.06 5.91
C TRP A 381 -9.59 17.69 5.46
N ILE A 382 -9.87 17.49 4.17
CA ILE A 382 -10.34 16.18 3.68
C ILE A 382 -9.28 15.08 3.85
N GLY A 383 -7.99 15.40 3.71
CA GLY A 383 -6.91 14.45 3.96
C GLY A 383 -6.87 13.98 5.41
N LEU A 384 -7.05 14.88 6.37
CA LEU A 384 -7.18 14.50 7.76
C LEU A 384 -8.48 13.71 8.01
N VAL A 385 -9.64 14.22 7.58
CA VAL A 385 -10.94 13.57 7.80
C VAL A 385 -10.95 12.13 7.28
N GLU A 386 -10.51 11.91 6.03
CA GLU A 386 -10.47 10.59 5.39
C GLU A 386 -9.62 9.60 6.19
N SER A 387 -8.45 10.04 6.68
CA SER A 387 -7.56 9.23 7.52
C SER A 387 -8.15 8.81 8.88
N LYS A 388 -9.27 9.43 9.30
CA LYS A 388 -9.99 9.09 10.55
C LYS A 388 -11.33 8.40 10.33
N ILE A 389 -11.87 8.26 9.12
CA ILE A 389 -13.20 7.62 8.92
C ILE A 389 -13.23 6.19 9.48
N ARG A 390 -12.10 5.46 9.47
CA ARG A 390 -11.98 4.15 10.14
C ARG A 390 -12.27 4.18 11.66
N VAL A 391 -12.08 5.31 12.33
CA VAL A 391 -12.44 5.51 13.75
C VAL A 391 -13.97 5.58 13.90
N LEU A 392 -14.67 6.26 13.00
CA LEU A 392 -16.14 6.26 12.98
C LEU A 392 -16.67 4.84 12.71
N VAL A 393 -16.06 4.08 11.79
CA VAL A 393 -16.38 2.65 11.59
C VAL A 393 -16.17 1.84 12.88
N GLY A 394 -15.06 2.05 13.59
CA GLY A 394 -14.79 1.40 14.88
C GLY A 394 -15.73 1.80 16.02
N ASN A 395 -16.28 3.03 16.01
CA ASN A 395 -17.35 3.42 16.92
C ASN A 395 -18.65 2.67 16.56
N LEU A 396 -19.06 2.73 15.29
CA LEU A 396 -20.27 2.08 14.80
C LEU A 396 -20.24 0.54 14.95
N GLU A 397 -19.08 -0.11 14.82
CA GLU A 397 -18.92 -1.56 15.07
C GLU A 397 -19.10 -1.95 16.55
N ARG A 398 -18.91 -1.01 17.49
CA ARG A 398 -19.14 -1.22 18.92
C ARG A 398 -20.59 -0.95 19.35
N ASN A 399 -21.37 -0.24 18.53
CA ASN A 399 -22.78 0.03 18.80
C ASN A 399 -23.60 -1.27 18.79
N GLU A 400 -24.33 -1.55 19.87
CA GLU A 400 -25.02 -2.84 20.03
C GLU A 400 -26.08 -3.13 18.96
N TYR A 401 -26.58 -2.11 18.27
CA TYR A 401 -27.60 -2.25 17.22
C TYR A 401 -27.03 -2.37 15.79
N ILE A 402 -25.72 -2.24 15.59
CA ILE A 402 -25.10 -2.26 14.24
C ILE A 402 -24.46 -3.61 13.94
N THR A 403 -24.70 -4.11 12.74
CA THR A 403 -24.09 -5.34 12.18
C THR A 403 -22.91 -5.02 11.26
N LEU A 404 -22.99 -3.91 10.51
CA LEU A 404 -22.02 -3.54 9.49
C LEU A 404 -22.05 -2.03 9.23
N ALA A 405 -20.87 -1.42 9.10
CA ALA A 405 -20.67 -0.08 8.54
C ALA A 405 -19.74 -0.17 7.31
N HIS A 406 -20.27 0.12 6.12
CA HIS A 406 -19.53 0.07 4.85
C HIS A 406 -19.28 1.49 4.32
N VAL A 407 -18.06 2.01 4.50
CA VAL A 407 -17.62 3.27 3.87
C VAL A 407 -17.42 3.04 2.36
N ASN A 408 -18.04 3.86 1.51
CA ASN A 408 -17.64 3.95 0.11
C ASN A 408 -16.30 4.69 0.02
N PRO A 409 -15.23 4.10 -0.55
CA PRO A 409 -13.94 4.80 -0.69
C PRO A 409 -13.96 6.02 -1.60
N GLN A 410 -14.98 6.19 -2.45
CA GLN A 410 -15.15 7.39 -3.26
C GLN A 410 -15.82 8.51 -2.44
N SER A 411 -15.19 9.69 -2.41
CA SER A 411 -15.80 10.94 -1.96
C SER A 411 -16.55 11.63 -3.11
N PHE A 412 -17.53 12.47 -2.76
CA PHE A 412 -18.39 13.18 -3.71
C PHE A 412 -18.44 14.68 -3.35
N PRO A 413 -18.47 15.60 -4.34
CA PRO A 413 -18.59 17.02 -4.05
C PRO A 413 -19.96 17.35 -3.46
N GLY A 414 -20.01 18.29 -2.50
CA GLY A 414 -21.25 18.79 -1.92
C GLY A 414 -22.19 19.40 -2.97
N SER A 415 -23.50 19.17 -2.83
CA SER A 415 -24.52 19.66 -3.77
C SER A 415 -24.49 21.19 -3.89
N LYS A 416 -24.89 21.71 -5.06
CA LYS A 416 -24.78 23.16 -5.36
C LYS A 416 -25.89 24.00 -4.74
N GLU A 417 -27.05 23.39 -4.47
CA GLU A 417 -28.29 24.09 -4.11
C GLU A 417 -28.31 24.66 -2.68
N ASN A 418 -27.42 24.17 -1.79
CA ASN A 418 -27.31 24.59 -0.39
C ASN A 418 -25.95 25.24 -0.06
N ARG A 419 -25.23 25.78 -1.05
CA ARG A 419 -23.92 26.42 -0.82
C ARG A 419 -24.05 27.88 -0.42
N ASN A 420 -23.33 28.29 0.63
CA ASN A 420 -22.71 29.60 0.62
C ASN A 420 -21.68 29.60 -0.52
N GLU A 421 -21.63 30.63 -1.36
CA GLU A 421 -20.89 30.59 -2.63
C GLU A 421 -19.39 30.29 -2.50
N ASN A 422 -18.81 30.52 -1.31
CA ASN A 422 -17.37 30.38 -1.03
C ASN A 422 -16.96 29.07 -0.31
N ASP A 423 -17.89 28.19 0.07
CA ASP A 423 -17.56 26.97 0.82
C ASP A 423 -17.25 25.77 -0.12
N PHE A 424 -16.07 25.19 0.05
CA PHE A 424 -15.61 23.95 -0.61
C PHE A 424 -16.06 22.75 0.24
N VAL A 425 -16.63 21.71 -0.39
CA VAL A 425 -17.36 20.63 0.34
C VAL A 425 -17.13 19.27 -0.31
N SER A 426 -16.78 18.26 0.51
CA SER A 426 -16.74 16.84 0.15
C SER A 426 -17.62 16.00 1.09
N MET A 427 -18.16 14.90 0.56
CA MET A 427 -19.06 13.97 1.25
C MET A 427 -18.64 12.51 1.04
N TRP A 428 -18.61 11.72 2.10
CA TRP A 428 -18.48 10.26 2.07
C TRP A 428 -19.79 9.62 2.54
N PHE A 429 -20.06 8.41 2.05
CA PHE A 429 -21.29 7.68 2.38
C PHE A 429 -20.94 6.36 3.05
N ILE A 430 -21.51 6.13 4.23
CA ILE A 430 -21.31 4.92 5.03
C ILE A 430 -22.63 4.15 5.07
N GLY A 431 -22.73 3.04 4.34
CA GLY A 431 -23.91 2.18 4.31
C GLY A 431 -24.02 1.34 5.59
N ILE A 432 -25.17 1.40 6.26
CA ILE A 432 -25.39 0.76 7.56
C ILE A 432 -26.31 -0.45 7.43
N ILE A 433 -25.93 -1.56 8.05
CA ILE A 433 -26.83 -2.68 8.38
C ILE A 433 -27.01 -2.71 9.89
N PHE A 434 -28.25 -2.55 10.34
CA PHE A 434 -28.63 -2.77 11.75
C PHE A 434 -28.92 -4.25 12.03
N LYS A 435 -28.74 -4.68 13.28
CA LYS A 435 -29.11 -6.02 13.74
C LYS A 435 -30.64 -6.17 13.70
N LYS A 436 -31.12 -7.39 13.45
CA LYS A 436 -32.54 -7.72 13.62
C LYS A 436 -32.81 -7.86 15.12
N VAL A 437 -33.64 -6.98 15.68
CA VAL A 437 -34.16 -7.14 17.04
C VAL A 437 -35.50 -7.87 16.93
N GLU A 438 -35.55 -9.11 17.39
CA GLU A 438 -36.69 -10.01 17.12
C GLU A 438 -37.90 -9.75 18.04
N ASN A 439 -37.67 -9.09 19.18
CA ASN A 439 -38.64 -8.93 20.27
C ASN A 439 -39.17 -7.49 20.44
N ALA A 440 -38.98 -6.60 19.46
CA ALA A 440 -39.46 -5.22 19.50
C ALA A 440 -40.26 -4.85 18.23
N GLU A 441 -41.30 -4.04 18.39
CA GLU A 441 -42.07 -3.48 17.26
C GLU A 441 -41.39 -2.25 16.65
N SER A 442 -40.74 -1.44 17.48
CA SER A 442 -39.85 -0.36 17.07
C SER A 442 -38.66 -0.27 18.03
N VAL A 443 -37.49 0.07 17.49
CA VAL A 443 -36.27 0.30 18.25
C VAL A 443 -35.78 1.71 18.00
N ASN A 444 -35.58 2.48 19.07
CA ASN A 444 -34.98 3.80 19.01
C ASN A 444 -33.47 3.68 19.21
N ILE A 445 -32.71 3.86 18.13
CA ILE A 445 -31.24 3.83 18.15
C ILE A 445 -30.73 5.27 18.22
N ASP A 446 -29.88 5.58 19.18
CA ASP A 446 -29.15 6.85 19.25
C ASP A 446 -27.70 6.63 18.80
N LEU A 447 -27.29 7.31 17.72
CA LEU A 447 -25.92 7.31 17.19
C LEU A 447 -25.18 8.63 17.53
N THR A 448 -25.78 9.52 18.32
CA THR A 448 -25.20 10.83 18.65
C THR A 448 -23.85 10.70 19.34
N TYR A 449 -23.69 9.73 20.25
CA TYR A 449 -22.42 9.53 20.96
C TYR A 449 -21.31 9.02 20.04
N ASP A 450 -21.60 8.00 19.21
CA ASP A 450 -20.62 7.43 18.26
C ASP A 450 -20.07 8.47 17.29
N ILE A 451 -20.96 9.36 16.83
CA ILE A 451 -20.65 10.45 15.91
C ILE A 451 -19.93 11.60 16.62
N GLN A 452 -20.40 12.05 17.78
CA GLN A 452 -19.75 13.12 18.54
C GLN A 452 -18.34 12.73 18.97
N SER A 453 -18.15 11.49 19.46
CA SER A 453 -16.85 10.92 19.80
C SER A 453 -15.87 10.96 18.61
N PHE A 454 -16.35 10.66 17.41
CA PHE A 454 -15.55 10.76 16.19
C PHE A 454 -15.22 12.23 15.83
N THR A 455 -16.22 13.11 15.80
CA THR A 455 -16.06 14.55 15.52
C THR A 455 -15.05 15.19 16.48
N ASP A 456 -15.18 14.93 17.77
CA ASP A 456 -14.28 15.43 18.82
C ASP A 456 -12.86 14.86 18.67
N THR A 457 -12.72 13.65 18.11
CA THR A 457 -11.41 13.04 17.81
C THR A 457 -10.74 13.72 16.61
N VAL A 458 -11.51 14.04 15.56
CA VAL A 458 -11.00 14.76 14.37
C VAL A 458 -10.52 16.16 14.76
N TYR A 459 -11.37 16.97 15.42
CA TYR A 459 -10.99 18.32 15.83
C TYR A 459 -9.81 18.34 16.82
N ARG A 460 -9.78 17.42 17.79
CA ARG A 460 -8.66 17.30 18.74
C ARG A 460 -7.34 16.99 18.02
N GLN A 461 -7.34 16.08 17.05
CA GLN A 461 -6.14 15.78 16.29
C GLN A 461 -5.72 16.94 15.37
N ALA A 462 -6.67 17.64 14.74
CA ALA A 462 -6.41 18.82 13.92
C ALA A 462 -5.76 19.97 14.72
N ASN A 463 -6.23 20.20 15.95
CA ASN A 463 -5.63 21.15 16.89
C ASN A 463 -4.22 20.71 17.30
N ASN A 464 -4.02 19.43 17.65
CA ASN A 464 -2.71 18.92 18.08
C ASN A 464 -1.60 19.04 17.00
N ILE A 465 -1.97 19.10 15.72
CA ILE A 465 -1.03 19.32 14.59
C ILE A 465 -1.08 20.75 14.03
N ASN A 466 -1.77 21.69 14.71
CA ASN A 466 -1.96 23.09 14.30
C ASN A 466 -2.55 23.29 12.89
N MET A 467 -3.28 22.30 12.36
CA MET A 467 -3.87 22.33 11.02
C MET A 467 -5.31 22.88 11.02
N LEU A 468 -5.98 22.98 12.18
CA LEU A 468 -7.34 23.52 12.24
C LEU A 468 -7.36 25.03 11.96
N LYS A 469 -7.89 25.41 10.81
CA LYS A 469 -8.11 26.81 10.37
C LYS A 469 -9.60 27.16 10.44
N ASP A 470 -9.93 28.45 10.46
CA ASP A 470 -11.34 28.87 10.47
C ASP A 470 -12.07 28.43 9.18
N GLY A 471 -13.39 28.24 9.29
CA GLY A 471 -14.23 27.65 8.24
C GLY A 471 -14.15 26.12 8.12
N MET A 472 -13.11 25.45 8.64
CA MET A 472 -13.02 23.99 8.64
C MET A 472 -14.12 23.36 9.50
N LYS A 473 -15.01 22.58 8.88
CA LYS A 473 -16.17 21.95 9.52
C LYS A 473 -16.29 20.49 9.12
N ILE A 474 -16.69 19.65 10.07
CA ILE A 474 -17.10 18.26 9.83
C ILE A 474 -18.47 18.00 10.46
N GLU A 475 -19.38 17.41 9.68
CA GLU A 475 -20.74 17.09 10.08
C GLU A 475 -21.11 15.69 9.61
N ALA A 476 -21.88 14.95 10.40
CA ALA A 476 -22.49 13.69 9.97
C ALA A 476 -24.02 13.79 10.05
N THR A 477 -24.70 13.19 9.09
CA THR A 477 -26.17 13.12 9.03
C THR A 477 -26.63 11.71 8.66
N HIS A 478 -27.78 11.26 9.20
CA HIS A 478 -28.38 9.99 8.79
C HIS A 478 -29.40 10.21 7.68
N VAL A 479 -29.34 9.38 6.65
CA VAL A 479 -30.29 9.37 5.54
C VAL A 479 -30.84 7.97 5.28
N LYS A 480 -32.14 7.86 5.05
CA LYS A 480 -32.74 6.62 4.53
C LYS A 480 -32.47 6.56 3.02
N LYS A 481 -32.31 5.37 2.45
CA LYS A 481 -32.04 5.13 1.01
C LYS A 481 -32.90 5.99 0.07
N LYS A 482 -34.18 6.21 0.40
CA LYS A 482 -35.11 7.03 -0.39
C LYS A 482 -34.69 8.51 -0.52
N GLN A 483 -33.90 9.04 0.42
CA GLN A 483 -33.48 10.45 0.49
C GLN A 483 -32.15 10.73 -0.23
N LEU A 484 -31.40 9.71 -0.67
CA LEU A 484 -30.09 9.90 -1.32
C LEU A 484 -30.12 10.79 -2.58
N HIS A 485 -31.27 10.91 -3.24
CA HIS A 485 -31.48 11.81 -4.38
C HIS A 485 -31.29 13.30 -4.05
N GLN A 486 -31.25 13.67 -2.76
CA GLN A 486 -31.01 15.04 -2.28
C GLN A 486 -29.49 15.36 -2.20
N TYR A 487 -28.64 14.34 -2.28
CA TYR A 487 -27.19 14.44 -2.10
C TYR A 487 -26.39 14.00 -3.34
N LEU A 488 -27.00 13.17 -4.21
CA LEU A 488 -26.31 12.48 -5.30
C LEU A 488 -27.11 12.59 -6.62
N PRO A 489 -26.42 12.77 -7.77
CA PRO A 489 -27.06 12.78 -9.08
C PRO A 489 -27.96 11.55 -9.34
N PRO A 490 -29.06 11.71 -10.09
CA PRO A 490 -29.98 10.62 -10.41
C PRO A 490 -29.30 9.37 -11.00
N GLU A 491 -28.20 9.53 -11.73
CA GLU A 491 -27.42 8.47 -12.36
C GLU A 491 -26.81 7.49 -11.35
N LEU A 492 -26.48 7.96 -10.14
CA LEU A 492 -25.92 7.14 -9.06
C LEU A 492 -27.01 6.50 -8.18
N VAL A 493 -28.20 7.10 -8.15
CA VAL A 493 -29.32 6.69 -7.28
C VAL A 493 -30.36 5.85 -8.02
N GLN A 494 -30.51 5.98 -9.34
CA GLN A 494 -31.54 5.30 -10.14
C GLN A 494 -30.97 4.14 -10.96
N LYS A 495 -31.66 3.00 -10.90
CA LYS A 495 -31.27 1.77 -11.61
C LYS A 495 -31.73 1.78 -13.07
N LYS A 496 -31.00 2.46 -13.96
CA LYS A 496 -31.21 2.30 -15.42
C LYS A 496 -30.91 0.85 -15.82
N LYS A 497 -31.95 0.07 -16.14
CA LYS A 497 -31.83 -1.12 -16.98
C LYS A 497 -31.40 -0.68 -18.39
N ARG A 498 -30.10 -0.50 -18.62
CA ARG A 498 -29.57 -0.47 -20.00
C ARG A 498 -29.83 -1.84 -20.61
N SER A 499 -30.63 -1.89 -21.67
CA SER A 499 -30.80 -3.11 -22.44
C SER A 499 -29.61 -3.28 -23.38
N ILE A 500 -29.23 -4.52 -23.68
CA ILE A 500 -28.07 -4.84 -24.53
C ILE A 500 -28.24 -4.31 -25.98
N ALA A 501 -29.47 -3.94 -26.38
CA ALA A 501 -29.78 -3.40 -27.70
C ALA A 501 -29.13 -2.04 -28.02
N GLU A 502 -28.78 -1.22 -27.03
CA GLU A 502 -28.19 0.11 -27.27
C GLU A 502 -26.71 0.05 -27.69
N LEU A 503 -25.96 -0.99 -27.30
CA LEU A 503 -24.55 -1.15 -27.65
C LEU A 503 -24.33 -1.57 -29.12
N ASN A 504 -25.34 -2.16 -29.76
CA ASN A 504 -25.25 -2.66 -31.14
C ASN A 504 -25.85 -1.70 -32.19
N ARG A 505 -26.28 -0.49 -31.80
CA ARG A 505 -26.91 0.49 -32.70
C ARG A 505 -26.04 1.70 -33.06
N SER A 506 -24.87 1.85 -32.45
CA SER A 506 -23.91 2.95 -32.69
C SER A 506 -22.94 2.70 -33.86
N SER A 507 -23.08 1.59 -34.57
CA SER A 507 -22.18 1.15 -35.66
C SER A 507 -22.55 1.68 -37.06
N ASN A 508 -23.59 2.51 -37.19
CA ASN A 508 -23.93 3.18 -38.46
C ASN A 508 -24.60 4.54 -38.21
N GLY A 509 -24.05 5.62 -38.78
CA GLY A 509 -24.59 6.99 -38.70
C GLY A 509 -23.62 7.98 -38.03
N GLY A 510 -22.86 8.72 -38.84
CA GLY A 510 -21.85 9.66 -38.35
C GLY A 510 -22.41 11.04 -37.99
N SER A 511 -22.21 11.47 -36.74
CA SER A 511 -21.98 12.88 -36.42
C SER A 511 -21.16 13.00 -35.13
N SER A 512 -20.09 13.81 -35.15
CA SER A 512 -19.14 13.87 -34.04
C SER A 512 -19.56 14.84 -32.95
N LYS A 513 -20.03 14.32 -31.81
CA LYS A 513 -19.99 15.03 -30.52
C LYS A 513 -19.23 14.19 -29.49
N ARG A 514 -17.94 14.52 -29.31
CA ARG A 514 -17.11 13.97 -28.23
C ARG A 514 -17.68 14.44 -26.88
N ILE A 515 -18.38 13.57 -26.18
CA ILE A 515 -18.60 13.73 -24.73
C ILE A 515 -17.36 13.16 -24.06
N SER A 516 -16.53 14.02 -23.47
CA SER A 516 -15.38 13.58 -22.69
C SER A 516 -15.86 12.94 -21.39
N LEU A 517 -15.80 11.61 -21.33
CA LEU A 517 -15.85 10.90 -20.05
C LEU A 517 -14.44 10.95 -19.47
N ASP A 518 -14.27 11.78 -18.44
CA ASP A 518 -13.00 11.94 -17.75
C ASP A 518 -12.51 10.59 -17.21
N SER A 519 -11.28 10.25 -17.53
CA SER A 519 -10.65 8.93 -17.34
C SER A 519 -9.43 8.99 -16.41
N SER A 520 -9.17 10.15 -15.80
CA SER A 520 -7.98 10.45 -14.98
C SER A 520 -7.95 9.76 -13.61
N HIS A 521 -9.10 9.54 -12.96
CA HIS A 521 -9.17 9.19 -11.53
C HIS A 521 -9.23 7.68 -11.22
N LEU A 522 -8.36 6.86 -11.84
CA LEU A 522 -8.25 5.42 -11.51
C LEU A 522 -7.11 5.04 -10.55
N ASP A 523 -6.02 5.80 -10.42
CA ASP A 523 -4.98 5.57 -9.40
C ASP A 523 -4.86 6.70 -8.34
N SER A 524 -5.75 7.71 -8.34
CA SER A 524 -5.76 8.79 -7.32
C SER A 524 -6.18 8.36 -5.90
N SER A 525 -6.25 7.06 -5.63
CA SER A 525 -6.31 6.49 -4.29
C SER A 525 -4.91 6.56 -3.67
N ARG A 526 -4.63 7.61 -2.89
CA ARG A 526 -3.34 7.82 -2.20
C ARG A 526 -3.04 6.65 -1.26
N ASP A 527 -2.30 5.66 -1.74
CA ASP A 527 -1.93 4.44 -0.99
C ASP A 527 -0.71 4.68 -0.08
N THR A 528 -0.16 5.90 -0.03
CA THR A 528 0.90 6.30 0.91
C THR A 528 0.37 6.53 2.33
N ASP A 529 1.08 5.99 3.32
CA ASP A 529 0.79 6.12 4.76
C ASP A 529 1.21 7.49 5.33
N SER A 530 0.85 8.56 4.61
CA SER A 530 1.12 9.96 4.92
C SER A 530 0.08 10.86 4.26
N GLY A 531 -0.79 11.47 5.07
CA GLY A 531 -1.92 12.26 4.58
C GLY A 531 -1.70 13.77 4.69
N THR A 532 -1.44 14.43 3.55
CA THR A 532 -1.70 15.85 3.25
C THR A 532 -1.57 16.09 1.72
N PRO A 533 -2.11 17.18 1.15
CA PRO A 533 -2.69 17.15 -0.20
C PRO A 533 -2.09 18.18 -1.17
N PHE A 534 -2.76 18.40 -2.30
CA PHE A 534 -2.19 18.88 -3.56
C PHE A 534 -3.09 19.95 -4.20
N SER A 535 -2.49 21.06 -4.63
CA SER A 535 -3.14 22.19 -5.29
C SER A 535 -2.77 22.25 -6.78
N SER A 536 -3.57 22.92 -7.61
CA SER A 536 -3.19 23.25 -9.00
C SER A 536 -3.86 24.55 -9.46
N PRO A 537 -3.16 25.44 -10.20
CA PRO A 537 -3.69 26.75 -10.56
C PRO A 537 -4.58 26.75 -11.82
N THR A 538 -5.50 27.71 -11.89
CA THR A 538 -6.37 27.95 -13.07
C THR A 538 -5.78 29.00 -14.03
N PRO A 539 -6.11 28.94 -15.34
CA PRO A 539 -5.52 29.81 -16.36
C PRO A 539 -6.22 31.16 -16.51
N THR A 540 -5.46 32.21 -16.84
CA THR A 540 -5.98 33.55 -17.13
C THR A 540 -6.24 33.79 -18.62
N SER A 541 -7.42 34.33 -18.94
CA SER A 541 -7.68 35.04 -20.21
C SER A 541 -7.03 36.44 -20.15
N LYS A 542 -6.71 37.17 -21.23
CA LYS A 542 -7.06 37.12 -22.67
C LYS A 542 -6.04 38.00 -23.44
N PRO A 543 -5.91 37.94 -24.78
CA PRO A 543 -6.35 39.11 -25.56
C PRO A 543 -6.87 38.79 -26.99
N SER A 544 -7.29 39.83 -27.71
CA SER A 544 -7.76 39.77 -29.11
C SER A 544 -6.91 40.67 -30.05
N LYS A 545 -6.77 40.22 -31.31
CA LYS A 545 -6.14 40.88 -32.49
C LYS A 545 -6.91 42.16 -32.96
N PRO A 546 -6.46 42.97 -33.96
CA PRO A 546 -5.46 42.72 -35.03
C PRO A 546 -4.48 43.89 -35.40
N ALA A 547 -3.86 43.80 -36.60
CA ALA A 547 -2.91 44.70 -37.31
C ALA A 547 -1.40 44.46 -36.99
N SER A 548 -0.44 44.58 -37.93
CA SER A 548 -0.47 44.71 -39.42
C SER A 548 0.95 44.49 -40.01
N ASP A 549 1.05 43.89 -41.22
CA ASP A 549 2.20 43.91 -42.17
C ASP A 549 3.58 43.34 -41.68
N THR A 550 4.55 42.92 -42.51
CA THR A 550 4.70 42.82 -43.99
C THR A 550 5.51 41.55 -44.40
N ASP A 551 5.84 41.42 -45.70
CA ASP A 551 6.71 40.45 -46.41
C ASP A 551 8.02 40.01 -45.68
N ASP A 552 8.70 38.89 -46.02
CA ASP A 552 9.04 38.42 -47.39
C ASP A 552 9.33 36.89 -47.51
N ARG A 553 9.70 36.46 -48.72
CA ARG A 553 10.04 35.11 -49.22
C ARG A 553 11.51 34.72 -48.86
N THR A 554 12.08 33.55 -49.13
CA THR A 554 11.79 32.36 -49.99
C THR A 554 12.52 31.12 -49.40
N PRO A 555 12.37 29.86 -49.90
CA PRO A 555 12.80 28.63 -49.20
C PRO A 555 14.16 28.05 -49.65
N LEU A 556 14.62 26.96 -48.99
CA LEU A 556 15.53 25.96 -49.58
C LEU A 556 15.32 24.53 -48.98
N PHE A 557 16.06 23.53 -49.49
CA PHE A 557 15.73 22.09 -49.48
C PHE A 557 16.80 21.15 -48.84
N PHE A 558 16.38 19.94 -48.45
CA PHE A 558 17.20 18.72 -48.12
C PHE A 558 18.21 18.86 -46.96
N SER A 559 18.74 17.82 -46.29
CA SER A 559 18.55 16.34 -46.24
C SER A 559 18.76 15.91 -44.76
N GLY A 560 18.43 14.73 -44.21
CA GLY A 560 18.59 13.35 -44.68
C GLY A 560 19.43 12.58 -43.63
N CYS A 561 18.86 11.57 -42.95
CA CYS A 561 19.52 10.82 -41.87
C CYS A 561 20.50 9.75 -42.38
N PRO A 562 21.37 9.22 -41.50
CA PRO A 562 21.35 7.76 -41.30
C PRO A 562 21.43 7.31 -39.82
N LEU A 563 20.94 6.10 -39.56
CA LEU A 563 21.08 5.34 -38.31
C LEU A 563 22.39 4.52 -38.34
N LEU A 564 22.96 4.19 -37.17
CA LEU A 564 23.97 3.14 -37.03
C LEU A 564 23.78 2.32 -35.74
N THR A 565 23.87 1.01 -35.88
CA THR A 565 23.95 0.01 -34.79
C THR A 565 25.29 -0.74 -34.86
N PRO A 566 25.89 -1.14 -33.73
CA PRO A 566 27.13 -1.92 -33.73
C PRO A 566 26.90 -3.43 -33.61
N GLU A 567 27.61 -4.23 -34.42
CA GLU A 567 27.82 -5.67 -34.22
C GLU A 567 29.29 -5.96 -33.85
N PRO A 568 29.59 -7.10 -33.19
CA PRO A 568 30.94 -7.42 -32.70
C PRO A 568 31.84 -8.11 -33.74
N PRO A 569 33.17 -7.85 -33.75
CA PRO A 569 34.10 -8.50 -34.66
C PRO A 569 34.45 -9.93 -34.21
N SER A 570 34.55 -10.84 -35.18
CA SER A 570 35.10 -12.20 -35.01
C SER A 570 36.53 -12.30 -35.54
N GLY A 571 37.44 -12.95 -34.81
CA GLY A 571 38.84 -13.14 -35.23
C GLY A 571 39.36 -14.54 -34.91
N ASN A 572 39.70 -15.31 -35.95
CA ASN A 572 40.21 -16.68 -35.83
C ASN A 572 41.75 -16.71 -35.77
N ILE A 573 42.33 -17.28 -34.70
CA ILE A 573 43.74 -17.70 -34.65
C ILE A 573 43.80 -19.11 -34.04
N LYS A 574 44.60 -20.01 -34.62
CA LYS A 574 44.78 -21.39 -34.15
C LYS A 574 45.68 -21.45 -32.91
N PRO A 575 45.41 -22.35 -31.93
CA PRO A 575 46.34 -22.61 -30.84
C PRO A 575 47.52 -23.48 -31.33
N ASN A 576 48.67 -23.34 -30.66
CA ASN A 576 49.81 -24.25 -30.77
C ASN A 576 50.16 -24.76 -29.35
N ALA A 577 50.69 -25.98 -29.22
CA ALA A 577 50.70 -26.70 -27.94
C ALA A 577 52.09 -26.86 -27.30
N THR A 578 52.20 -26.64 -25.98
CA THR A 578 53.29 -27.24 -25.18
C THR A 578 52.94 -27.43 -23.70
N SER A 579 53.26 -28.63 -23.19
CA SER A 579 53.70 -28.96 -21.81
C SER A 579 52.97 -28.40 -20.57
N SER A 580 52.42 -29.33 -19.77
CA SER A 580 52.43 -29.28 -18.30
C SER A 580 53.04 -30.58 -17.77
N PRO A 581 53.87 -30.56 -16.71
CA PRO A 581 54.41 -31.79 -16.11
C PRO A 581 53.40 -32.47 -15.17
N LYS A 582 53.57 -33.78 -14.98
CA LYS A 582 52.90 -34.58 -13.92
C LYS A 582 53.83 -34.69 -12.71
N GLU A 583 53.30 -35.02 -11.52
CA GLU A 583 53.43 -36.39 -10.98
C GLU A 583 52.52 -36.64 -9.76
N GLU A 584 52.46 -37.91 -9.37
CA GLU A 584 51.52 -38.57 -8.43
C GLU A 584 52.36 -39.16 -7.23
N PRO A 585 51.92 -40.10 -6.34
CA PRO A 585 50.67 -40.89 -6.29
C PRO A 585 49.95 -40.97 -4.91
N SER A 586 48.81 -41.67 -4.90
CA SER A 586 48.09 -42.16 -3.70
C SER A 586 48.64 -43.52 -3.19
N PRO A 587 48.15 -44.02 -2.03
CA PRO A 587 47.04 -45.01 -1.98
C PRO A 587 46.03 -44.71 -0.82
N ASN A 588 44.88 -45.37 -0.59
CA ASN A 588 44.10 -46.46 -1.22
C ASN A 588 42.59 -46.28 -0.84
N GLY A 589 41.59 -47.04 -1.29
CA GLY A 589 41.58 -48.22 -2.17
C GLY A 589 40.19 -48.90 -2.33
N LEU A 590 40.22 -50.24 -2.38
CA LEU A 590 39.15 -51.26 -2.59
C LEU A 590 38.15 -51.39 -1.39
N GLU A 591 36.94 -51.96 -1.44
CA GLU A 591 36.24 -52.87 -2.40
C GLU A 591 34.78 -52.41 -2.73
N GLY A 592 33.92 -53.32 -3.25
CA GLY A 592 32.66 -53.04 -3.96
C GLY A 592 31.32 -53.51 -3.30
N PRO A 593 30.31 -54.00 -4.07
CA PRO A 593 28.89 -53.70 -3.80
C PRO A 593 27.96 -54.92 -3.53
N VAL A 594 26.67 -54.69 -3.23
CA VAL A 594 25.51 -55.47 -3.75
C VAL A 594 24.13 -54.82 -3.46
N ASN A 595 23.11 -55.23 -4.23
CA ASN A 595 21.72 -54.74 -4.30
C ASN A 595 20.84 -54.90 -3.02
N GLY A 596 19.72 -54.17 -2.95
CA GLY A 596 18.59 -54.52 -2.07
C GLY A 596 17.44 -53.50 -1.93
N THR A 597 16.34 -53.68 -2.68
CA THR A 597 15.04 -52.97 -2.51
C THR A 597 13.90 -54.01 -2.40
N PRO A 598 12.62 -53.64 -2.12
CA PRO A 598 12.13 -52.77 -1.04
C PRO A 598 10.88 -53.35 -0.30
N ALA A 599 10.60 -53.00 0.97
CA ALA A 599 9.29 -53.32 1.59
C ALA A 599 8.85 -52.45 2.80
N LYS A 600 7.61 -51.93 2.70
CA LYS A 600 6.54 -51.81 3.73
C LYS A 600 6.75 -51.08 5.09
N ARG A 601 5.82 -50.14 5.35
CA ARG A 601 5.38 -49.62 6.69
C ARG A 601 4.44 -50.66 7.38
N PRO A 602 3.73 -50.40 8.51
CA PRO A 602 3.73 -49.25 9.45
C PRO A 602 3.71 -49.63 10.97
N HIS A 603 3.82 -48.65 11.90
CA HIS A 603 2.74 -48.23 12.83
C HIS A 603 3.18 -47.28 13.96
N SER A 604 2.22 -46.54 14.51
CA SER A 604 2.28 -45.72 15.74
C SER A 604 1.81 -46.51 16.97
N PRO A 605 1.87 -45.91 18.17
CA PRO A 605 0.76 -46.05 19.13
C PRO A 605 0.22 -44.70 19.66
N THR A 606 -0.89 -44.77 20.41
CA THR A 606 -1.77 -43.68 20.86
C THR A 606 -1.80 -43.44 22.39
N GLN A 607 -2.29 -42.26 22.78
CA GLN A 607 -3.23 -41.85 23.88
C GLN A 607 -3.66 -42.87 24.98
N GLU A 608 -4.11 -42.48 26.20
CA GLU A 608 -4.44 -41.14 26.78
C GLU A 608 -3.71 -40.89 28.15
N ASP A 609 -4.20 -40.42 29.33
CA ASP A 609 -5.50 -40.01 29.93
C ASP A 609 -5.32 -38.91 31.04
N LEU A 610 -6.41 -38.49 31.70
CA LEU A 610 -6.60 -37.29 32.55
C LEU A 610 -6.37 -37.46 34.07
N ALA A 611 -5.99 -36.36 34.77
CA ALA A 611 -6.24 -36.18 36.23
C ALA A 611 -6.21 -34.70 36.73
N LYS A 612 -6.49 -34.48 38.02
CA LYS A 612 -7.00 -33.25 38.71
C LYS A 612 -6.38 -33.13 40.13
N ARG A 613 -6.30 -32.00 40.90
CA ARG A 613 -6.56 -30.53 40.81
C ARG A 613 -6.11 -29.88 42.18
N HIS A 614 -6.30 -28.57 42.40
CA HIS A 614 -6.11 -27.77 43.66
C HIS A 614 -4.68 -27.18 43.86
N LYS A 615 -4.42 -25.92 44.30
CA LYS A 615 -4.77 -25.10 45.53
C LYS A 615 -3.94 -25.51 46.78
N GLU A 616 -3.39 -24.64 47.65
CA GLU A 616 -3.70 -23.21 48.00
C GLU A 616 -2.55 -22.47 48.80
N THR A 617 -2.55 -21.11 48.79
CA THR A 617 -2.05 -20.09 49.78
C THR A 617 -0.73 -20.15 50.62
N ASP A 618 0.16 -19.15 50.38
CA ASP A 618 0.48 -17.97 51.26
C ASP A 618 1.49 -18.02 52.46
N VAL A 619 1.87 -16.80 52.92
CA VAL A 619 2.60 -16.35 54.15
C VAL A 619 4.15 -16.20 54.06
N GLY A 620 4.69 -15.15 54.71
CA GLY A 620 6.13 -14.88 54.90
C GLY A 620 6.44 -13.88 56.03
N ARG A 621 7.74 -13.56 56.25
CA ARG A 621 8.37 -12.46 57.05
C ARG A 621 9.89 -12.76 57.13
N LEU A 622 10.86 -11.85 56.95
CA LEU A 622 11.24 -10.59 57.64
C LEU A 622 12.10 -10.83 58.92
N PHE A 623 13.39 -10.49 58.90
CA PHE A 623 14.15 -9.77 59.96
C PHE A 623 15.59 -9.38 59.49
N ALA A 624 16.31 -8.57 60.27
CA ALA A 624 17.55 -7.88 59.86
C ALA A 624 18.57 -7.70 61.04
N THR A 625 19.58 -6.82 60.86
CA THR A 625 20.67 -6.42 61.80
C THR A 625 21.93 -7.32 61.80
N ARG A 626 23.17 -6.85 62.07
CA ARG A 626 23.70 -5.48 62.34
C ARG A 626 25.20 -5.36 62.00
N ASN A 627 25.68 -4.13 61.76
CA ASN A 627 27.11 -3.71 61.72
C ASN A 627 27.64 -3.53 63.18
N PRO A 628 28.97 -3.33 63.49
CA PRO A 628 29.76 -2.16 63.02
C PRO A 628 31.34 -2.25 63.00
N GLY A 629 31.98 -1.17 62.50
CA GLY A 629 33.32 -0.67 62.93
C GLY A 629 34.47 -0.80 61.91
N SER A 630 35.38 0.18 61.74
CA SER A 630 35.45 1.57 62.26
C SER A 630 36.52 2.42 61.51
N HIS A 631 36.25 3.72 61.28
CA HIS A 631 37.17 4.90 61.28
C HIS A 631 38.61 4.77 60.69
N ASN A 632 39.11 5.63 59.77
CA ASN A 632 38.99 7.11 59.61
C ASN A 632 39.27 7.52 58.13
N GLU A 633 38.60 8.53 57.54
CA GLU A 633 38.92 9.99 57.48
C GLU A 633 40.24 10.35 56.71
N ILE A 634 40.33 11.39 55.85
CA ILE A 634 39.42 12.55 55.64
C ILE A 634 39.51 13.19 54.22
N ILE A 635 38.36 13.64 53.67
CA ILE A 635 38.13 14.75 52.68
C ILE A 635 39.04 14.83 51.42
N ARG A 636 38.55 14.59 50.17
CA ARG A 636 37.67 15.52 49.39
C ARG A 636 36.71 14.83 48.41
N SER A 637 35.64 15.56 48.08
CA SER A 637 34.61 15.30 47.05
C SER A 637 35.15 15.31 45.61
N ALA A 638 34.49 14.70 44.60
CA ALA A 638 33.19 14.00 44.57
C ALA A 638 33.27 12.68 43.77
N TRP A 639 32.25 11.82 43.90
CA TRP A 639 32.28 10.44 43.41
C TRP A 639 32.14 10.27 41.89
N MET A 640 32.77 9.20 41.40
CA MET A 640 32.62 8.65 40.06
C MET A 640 31.93 7.27 40.13
N GLU A 641 31.33 6.87 39.00
CA GLU A 641 31.10 5.49 38.54
C GLU A 641 30.14 4.50 39.27
N SER A 642 29.26 3.94 38.42
CA SER A 642 28.98 2.50 38.27
C SER A 642 28.33 1.69 39.40
N ILE A 643 26.99 1.68 39.43
CA ILE A 643 26.21 0.44 39.69
C ILE A 643 25.17 0.23 38.58
N THR A 644 25.07 -1.00 38.10
CA THR A 644 24.10 -1.47 37.11
C THR A 644 22.66 -1.36 37.63
N VAL A 645 21.79 -0.62 36.91
CA VAL A 645 20.34 -0.62 37.18
C VAL A 645 19.57 -0.92 35.90
N SER A 646 18.80 -2.01 35.93
CA SER A 646 18.01 -2.53 34.81
C SER A 646 16.76 -1.68 34.54
N TYR A 647 16.91 -0.59 33.78
CA TYR A 647 15.75 0.16 33.32
C TYR A 647 15.05 -0.55 32.16
N PHE A 648 13.84 -1.03 32.44
CA PHE A 648 12.85 -1.36 31.41
C PHE A 648 12.67 -0.13 30.50
N LEU A 649 13.08 -0.25 29.24
CA LEU A 649 12.64 0.67 28.19
C LEU A 649 11.14 0.47 28.00
N GLN A 650 10.36 1.30 28.68
CA GLN A 650 8.91 1.31 28.54
C GLN A 650 8.53 1.53 27.08
N ARG A 651 7.51 0.79 26.64
CA ARG A 651 6.88 1.00 25.34
C ARG A 651 6.52 2.48 25.20
N LEU A 652 6.85 3.09 24.07
CA LEU A 652 5.97 4.08 23.48
C LEU A 652 4.88 3.29 22.74
N PRO A 653 3.62 3.26 23.22
CA PRO A 653 2.54 2.69 22.44
C PRO A 653 2.34 3.54 21.18
N SER A 654 1.88 2.90 20.09
CA SER A 654 1.11 3.64 19.08
C SER A 654 -0.04 4.33 19.82
N MET A 655 -0.11 5.66 19.75
CA MET A 655 -0.95 6.51 20.61
C MET A 655 -2.34 5.93 20.89
N GLU A 656 -2.47 5.26 22.03
CA GLU A 656 -3.78 5.01 22.64
C GLU A 656 -4.37 6.36 23.00
N LEU A 657 -5.67 6.55 22.73
CA LEU A 657 -6.35 7.80 23.08
C LEU A 657 -6.31 7.96 24.60
N PRO A 658 -5.85 9.12 25.14
CA PRO A 658 -6.06 9.41 26.54
C PRO A 658 -7.56 9.48 26.82
N ASP A 659 -7.94 9.09 28.03
CA ASP A 659 -9.32 8.87 28.45
C ASP A 659 -10.25 10.06 28.11
N ALA A 660 -11.51 9.74 27.78
CA ALA A 660 -12.53 10.67 27.34
C ALA A 660 -12.99 11.67 28.43
N SER A 661 -12.43 11.56 29.64
CA SER A 661 -12.67 12.43 30.80
C SER A 661 -11.88 13.74 30.79
N SER A 662 -10.84 13.89 29.95
CA SER A 662 -10.00 15.10 29.93
C SER A 662 -10.71 16.28 29.22
N PRO A 663 -10.96 17.42 29.91
CA PRO A 663 -11.64 18.57 29.30
C PRO A 663 -10.75 19.30 28.29
N LEU A 664 -11.36 19.79 27.21
CA LEU A 664 -10.69 20.67 26.24
C LEU A 664 -10.43 22.06 26.86
N PRO A 665 -9.28 22.71 26.59
CA PRO A 665 -9.09 24.11 26.93
C PRO A 665 -10.08 24.98 26.14
N ALA A 666 -10.71 25.95 26.81
CA ALA A 666 -11.82 26.72 26.26
C ALA A 666 -11.37 27.83 25.28
N SER A 667 -11.01 27.45 24.05
CA SER A 667 -10.87 28.38 22.93
C SER A 667 -12.24 28.67 22.28
N ASN A 668 -12.70 29.91 22.38
CA ASN A 668 -14.08 30.33 22.05
C ASN A 668 -14.40 30.43 20.54
N SER A 669 -13.60 29.84 19.64
CA SER A 669 -13.75 29.98 18.19
C SER A 669 -14.58 28.87 17.51
N CYS A 670 -14.60 27.64 18.02
CA CYS A 670 -15.19 26.50 17.30
C CYS A 670 -16.53 26.05 17.91
N ARG A 671 -17.65 26.53 17.36
CA ARG A 671 -19.01 26.03 17.69
C ARG A 671 -19.25 24.66 17.06
N VAL A 672 -18.88 23.59 17.76
CA VAL A 672 -19.22 22.21 17.36
C VAL A 672 -20.75 22.03 17.40
N VAL A 673 -21.38 21.86 16.24
CA VAL A 673 -22.83 21.69 16.11
C VAL A 673 -23.22 20.28 16.55
N LYS A 674 -23.86 20.17 17.72
CA LYS A 674 -24.29 18.89 18.31
C LYS A 674 -25.55 18.33 17.63
N ASN A 675 -25.40 17.84 16.41
CA ASN A 675 -26.47 17.18 15.65
C ASN A 675 -26.81 15.81 16.25
N SER A 676 -27.94 15.69 16.95
CA SER A 676 -28.38 14.41 17.53
C SER A 676 -28.96 13.48 16.47
N ILE A 677 -28.42 12.26 16.36
CA ILE A 677 -28.87 11.24 15.39
C ILE A 677 -29.67 10.16 16.11
N LYS A 678 -30.98 10.41 16.27
CA LYS A 678 -31.94 9.49 16.89
C LYS A 678 -32.85 8.87 15.84
N LEU A 679 -32.91 7.53 15.81
CA LEU A 679 -33.46 6.74 14.71
C LEU A 679 -34.53 5.76 15.21
N ALA A 680 -35.78 5.98 14.84
CA ALA A 680 -36.83 4.96 15.00
C ALA A 680 -36.75 3.94 13.84
N LEU A 681 -36.37 2.71 14.16
CA LEU A 681 -36.47 1.54 13.27
C LEU A 681 -37.74 0.75 13.60
N ASN A 682 -38.78 0.93 12.78
CA ASN A 682 -40.01 0.15 12.91
C ASN A 682 -39.85 -1.20 12.21
N ARG A 683 -40.37 -2.26 12.82
CA ARG A 683 -40.51 -3.59 12.22
C ARG A 683 -41.43 -3.50 11.00
N HIS A 684 -40.88 -3.73 9.81
CA HIS A 684 -41.72 -3.97 8.64
C HIS A 684 -42.46 -5.29 8.84
N LYS A 685 -43.80 -5.25 8.69
CA LYS A 685 -44.62 -6.43 8.40
C LYS A 685 -44.31 -6.94 6.99
#